data_AF-A0AA40HY52-F1
#
_entry.id   AF-A0AA40HY52-F1
#
_cell.length_a   1.000
_cell.length_b   1.000
_cell.length_c   1.000
_cell.angle_alpha   90.00
_cell.angle_beta   90.00
_cell.angle_gamma   90.00
#
_symmetry.space_group_name_H-M   'P 1'
#
loop_
_entity.id
_entity.type
_entity.pdbx_description
1 polymer ?
#
loop_
_entity_poly.entity_id
_entity_poly.type
_entity_poly.pdbx_seq_one_letter_code
_entity_poly.pdbx_strand_id
1 'polypeptide(L)'
;MAEDEEIGRAEKVIRIQRVFINLLDSYSSGNIGKFLSNCVVGASLEEMTEEEEEDDESKSAMPDASSSKLKEGTFQIVGTLSTSGKPSPDFALETYSDISREELLMRLLECDVIIYNITEDPKQAEEALWAVSALNEEVGHFEKRKVFILVSTVMTWARSKPLDPEDSEIPFTEEDYRRRKHHPNFLDHINAEKMVLKFGKNLAWLGEVPALPVFGDGTNVIPAIHVLDLAGVIQNVIDHVPKVRYLVAVDDSVQTLEDLVKQDSIDHLLVNLRMEALFVKENFNIRWVSQAGFVENISSILKEYKQSRGLLPIKVCILGPPAVGKSSVSEVLAKYYKIHHIKLKDVISEAIAKLEAIVAPKFGVEGGEEDEEEEEEEEENVEDAQELLDGIKESMEQNAGRLEDQYVIRFVKEKLKSMPCRNQGYILDGFPKTYDQAKDLFNKDEEEEEEEIRGKMFPFDKVTIPEFVCALDGSDEFLKLRVMNLPESVVAGTHYSQDQFLRSLSNFRDLNTEDETVFNYFDELEIHPIHIDVGKLEDSHNRLTIKRLIKEIGAPRNYGLTDEEKAEEERKVAEERLAREAMMEADREHKEAVETAEKIARWEEWNRRLEEVKREETELLEAQSAPLRNYLMTLRYADAHAGSERVL
;
A
#
# COMPACT_ATOMS: atom_id res chain seq x y z
N MET A 1 34.24 41.21 50.79
CA MET A 1 33.66 42.14 49.80
C MET A 1 34.09 41.56 48.45
N ALA A 2 33.58 40.41 48.00
CA ALA A 2 32.18 39.96 47.91
C ALA A 2 31.34 40.94 47.07
N GLU A 3 31.66 40.98 45.78
CA GLU A 3 30.88 41.52 44.67
C GLU A 3 31.67 41.09 43.43
N ASP A 4 31.21 40.04 42.73
CA ASP A 4 31.53 39.63 41.33
C ASP A 4 31.38 38.10 41.09
N GLU A 5 30.36 37.47 41.67
CA GLU A 5 29.90 36.13 41.25
C GLU A 5 28.37 36.10 41.15
N GLU A 6 27.78 36.91 40.25
CA GLU A 6 26.36 36.71 39.91
C GLU A 6 25.97 37.38 38.57
N ILE A 7 26.50 36.92 37.44
CA ILE A 7 25.90 37.18 36.11
C ILE A 7 26.02 35.91 35.25
N GLY A 8 24.88 35.30 34.93
CA GLY A 8 24.74 34.54 33.68
C GLY A 8 24.39 33.05 33.73
N ARG A 9 23.67 32.53 34.74
CA ARG A 9 22.86 31.32 34.50
C ARG A 9 21.64 31.73 33.67
N ALA A 10 21.77 31.72 32.35
CA ALA A 10 20.62 31.71 31.47
C ALA A 10 19.92 30.36 31.64
N GLU A 11 18.81 30.33 32.37
CA GLU A 11 17.87 29.21 32.31
C GLU A 11 17.50 29.02 30.82
N LYS A 12 17.84 27.87 30.23
CA LYS A 12 17.30 27.43 28.93
C LYS A 12 15.79 27.32 29.11
N VAL A 13 15.06 28.39 28.83
CA VAL A 13 13.60 28.36 28.72
C VAL A 13 13.29 27.47 27.52
N ILE A 14 12.94 26.22 27.78
CA ILE A 14 12.50 25.26 26.76
C ILE A 14 11.23 25.85 26.12
N ARG A 15 11.37 26.42 24.93
CA ARG A 15 10.24 26.97 24.17
C ARG A 15 9.53 25.81 23.49
N ILE A 16 8.47 25.34 24.11
CA ILE A 16 7.53 24.42 23.46
C ILE A 16 6.69 25.24 22.48
N GLN A 17 6.70 24.89 21.19
CA GLN A 17 5.83 25.48 20.17
C GLN A 17 4.84 24.42 19.67
N ARG A 18 3.56 24.79 19.68
CA ARG A 18 2.49 23.93 19.16
C ARG A 18 2.21 24.29 17.70
N VAL A 19 2.32 23.30 16.82
CA VAL A 19 2.24 23.45 15.36
C VAL A 19 1.02 22.71 14.84
N PHE A 20 0.11 23.43 14.20
CA PHE A 20 -1.00 22.84 13.47
C PHE A 20 -0.61 22.54 12.03
N ILE A 21 -0.97 21.36 11.52
CA ILE A 21 -0.84 20.97 10.10
C ILE A 21 -2.16 20.36 9.63
N ASN A 22 -2.70 20.82 8.50
CA ASN A 22 -3.90 20.19 7.93
C ASN A 22 -3.57 18.87 7.20
N LEU A 23 -4.50 17.90 7.28
CA LEU A 23 -4.40 16.58 6.63
C LEU A 23 -3.09 15.85 6.92
N LEU A 24 -2.80 15.55 8.19
CA LEU A 24 -1.58 14.85 8.63
C LEU A 24 -1.39 13.45 8.03
N ASP A 25 -2.43 12.87 7.45
CA ASP A 25 -2.38 11.59 6.74
C ASP A 25 -2.07 11.72 5.24
N SER A 26 -1.92 12.95 4.74
CA SER A 26 -1.40 13.24 3.40
C SER A 26 0.11 13.01 3.34
N TYR A 27 0.66 12.75 2.16
CA TYR A 27 2.08 12.37 2.04
C TYR A 27 3.01 13.52 2.43
N SER A 28 2.78 14.73 1.91
CA SER A 28 3.61 15.89 2.24
C SER A 28 3.37 16.39 3.65
N SER A 29 2.11 16.57 4.06
CA SER A 29 1.78 17.03 5.42
C SER A 29 2.26 16.06 6.49
N GLY A 30 2.16 14.75 6.26
CA GLY A 30 2.66 13.72 7.18
C GLY A 30 4.18 13.72 7.31
N ASN A 31 4.92 13.84 6.21
CA ASN A 31 6.39 13.93 6.25
C ASN A 31 6.88 15.24 6.91
N ILE A 32 6.23 16.37 6.63
CA ILE A 32 6.52 17.65 7.29
C ILE A 32 6.30 17.53 8.80
N GLY A 33 5.15 16.97 9.22
CA GLY A 33 4.84 16.76 10.63
C GLY A 33 5.85 15.83 11.32
N LYS A 34 6.21 14.71 10.68
CA LYS A 34 7.21 13.78 11.20
C LYS A 34 8.58 14.43 11.35
N PHE A 35 9.01 15.21 10.36
CA PHE A 35 10.28 15.93 10.41
C PHE A 35 10.29 16.92 11.58
N LEU A 36 9.29 17.82 11.64
CA LEU A 36 9.20 18.84 12.69
C LEU A 36 9.09 18.22 14.10
N SER A 37 8.41 17.08 14.26
CA SER A 37 8.32 16.39 15.56
C SER A 37 9.68 15.95 16.12
N ASN A 38 10.66 15.72 15.24
CA ASN A 38 12.02 15.34 15.59
C ASN A 38 12.98 16.53 15.75
N CYS A 39 12.57 17.72 15.28
CA CYS A 39 13.37 18.95 15.37
C CYS A 39 13.24 19.61 16.74
N VAL A 40 14.38 20.06 17.29
CA VAL A 40 14.41 20.93 18.47
C VAL A 40 14.07 22.35 18.04
N VAL A 41 13.22 23.03 18.81
CA VAL A 41 12.80 24.41 18.50
C VAL A 41 13.99 25.34 18.51
N GLY A 42 14.22 26.06 17.40
CA GLY A 42 15.37 26.95 17.24
C GLY A 42 16.65 26.29 16.76
N ALA A 43 16.65 24.98 16.43
CA ALA A 43 17.84 24.28 15.97
C ALA A 43 18.45 24.87 14.69
N SER A 44 17.64 25.49 13.82
CA SER A 44 18.18 26.12 12.60
C SER A 44 18.86 27.48 12.86
N LEU A 45 18.86 27.97 14.11
CA LEU A 45 19.53 29.22 14.53
C LEU A 45 20.95 28.99 15.05
N GLU A 46 21.33 27.73 15.31
CA GLU A 46 22.67 27.37 15.78
C GLU A 46 23.58 27.09 14.56
N GLU A 47 24.78 27.68 14.53
CA GLU A 47 25.79 27.38 13.49
C GLU A 47 26.32 25.97 13.74
N MET A 48 26.28 25.12 12.71
CA MET A 48 26.81 23.75 12.79
C MET A 48 28.33 23.81 12.98
N THR A 49 28.83 23.38 14.14
CA THR A 49 30.26 23.14 14.33
C THR A 49 30.62 21.75 13.82
N GLU A 50 31.69 21.65 13.04
CA GLU A 50 32.24 20.43 12.40
C GLU A 50 32.49 19.24 13.38
N GLU A 51 32.38 19.44 14.71
CA GLU A 51 32.61 18.40 15.72
C GLU A 51 31.42 17.45 15.95
N GLU A 52 30.21 17.74 15.44
CA GLU A 52 29.07 16.79 15.48
C GLU A 52 29.08 15.80 14.29
N GLU A 53 30.07 15.91 13.39
CA GLU A 53 30.19 15.11 12.15
C GLU A 53 30.45 13.61 12.36
N GLU A 54 31.02 13.19 13.50
CA GLU A 54 31.44 11.78 13.69
C GLU A 54 30.41 10.89 14.42
N ASP A 55 29.42 11.45 15.12
CA ASP A 55 28.54 10.66 15.99
C ASP A 55 27.27 10.11 15.30
N ASP A 56 26.90 10.62 14.12
CA ASP A 56 25.63 10.28 13.46
C ASP A 56 25.74 9.12 12.44
N GLU A 57 26.93 8.81 11.91
CA GLU A 57 27.13 7.65 11.02
C GLU A 57 27.11 6.31 11.77
N SER A 58 27.38 6.31 13.08
CA SER A 58 27.50 5.08 13.88
C SER A 58 26.21 4.56 14.53
N LYS A 59 25.07 5.27 14.37
CA LYS A 59 23.76 4.85 14.91
C LYS A 59 22.78 4.38 13.83
N SER A 60 23.24 3.46 12.99
CA SER A 60 22.37 2.58 12.22
C SER A 60 22.10 1.28 13.00
N ALA A 61 21.21 1.32 13.99
CA ALA A 61 20.66 0.11 14.59
C ALA A 61 19.24 0.34 15.16
N MET A 62 18.27 -0.34 14.55
CA MET A 62 16.94 -0.74 15.04
C MET A 62 16.20 0.20 16.04
N PRO A 63 15.01 0.72 15.72
CA PRO A 63 14.18 1.35 16.73
C PRO A 63 13.59 0.27 17.65
N ASP A 64 14.13 0.18 18.86
CA ASP A 64 13.56 -0.65 19.93
C ASP A 64 12.12 -0.20 20.21
N ALA A 65 11.20 -1.16 20.11
CA ALA A 65 9.80 -1.01 20.45
C ALA A 65 9.63 -0.89 21.97
N SER A 66 9.85 0.29 22.56
CA SER A 66 9.22 0.65 23.85
C SER A 66 9.27 2.15 24.18
N SER A 67 8.07 2.72 24.34
CA SER A 67 7.73 4.00 24.98
C SER A 67 8.03 5.31 24.23
N SER A 68 6.95 5.84 23.65
CA SER A 68 6.74 7.23 23.23
C SER A 68 6.84 8.22 24.41
N LYS A 69 8.07 8.58 24.80
CA LYS A 69 8.30 9.83 25.54
C LYS A 69 8.83 10.86 24.56
N LEU A 70 7.98 11.85 24.24
CA LEU A 70 8.35 13.06 23.50
C LEU A 70 9.68 13.59 24.05
N LYS A 71 10.69 13.74 23.20
CA LYS A 71 11.98 14.35 23.56
C LYS A 71 11.70 15.79 24.04
N GLU A 72 12.26 16.17 25.19
CA GLU A 72 12.04 17.51 25.76
C GLU A 72 12.57 18.59 24.81
N GLY A 73 11.72 19.53 24.39
CA GLY A 73 12.09 20.68 23.56
C GLY A 73 11.81 20.58 22.05
N THR A 74 11.12 19.54 21.56
CA THR A 74 10.69 19.43 20.15
C THR A 74 9.32 20.06 19.87
N PHE A 75 8.99 20.26 18.59
CA PHE A 75 7.69 20.81 18.18
C PHE A 75 6.53 19.85 18.52
N GLN A 76 5.44 20.40 19.05
CA GLN A 76 4.22 19.62 19.34
C GLN A 76 3.27 19.67 18.14
N ILE A 77 3.18 18.58 17.40
CA ILE A 77 2.41 18.51 16.16
C ILE A 77 0.96 18.12 16.43
N VAL A 78 0.02 18.93 15.95
CA VAL A 78 -1.42 18.64 15.97
C VAL A 78 -2.01 18.87 14.58
N GLY A 79 -3.14 18.23 14.25
CA GLY A 79 -3.68 18.39 12.90
C GLY A 79 -4.97 17.66 12.59
N THR A 80 -5.50 17.90 11.39
CA THR A 80 -6.70 17.22 10.88
C THR A 80 -6.33 15.97 10.08
N LEU A 81 -7.27 15.03 9.93
CA LEU A 81 -7.14 13.85 9.07
C LEU A 81 -8.18 13.89 7.95
N SER A 82 -7.83 13.39 6.76
CA SER A 82 -8.72 13.39 5.59
C SER A 82 -9.92 12.44 5.69
N THR A 83 -9.83 11.38 6.51
CA THR A 83 -10.91 10.39 6.68
C THR A 83 -10.94 9.86 8.11
N SER A 84 -12.13 9.72 8.70
CA SER A 84 -12.31 9.07 10.00
C SER A 84 -12.01 7.56 9.88
N GLY A 85 -11.05 7.07 10.68
CA GLY A 85 -10.71 5.65 10.77
C GLY A 85 -9.31 5.23 10.29
N LYS A 86 -8.51 6.15 9.71
CA LYS A 86 -7.08 5.89 9.52
C LYS A 86 -6.34 5.96 10.87
N PRO A 87 -5.30 5.14 11.09
CA PRO A 87 -4.49 5.25 12.30
C PRO A 87 -3.87 6.65 12.39
N SER A 88 -3.99 7.28 13.57
CA SER A 88 -3.32 8.54 13.85
C SER A 88 -1.81 8.34 13.73
N PRO A 89 -1.06 9.25 13.08
CA PRO A 89 0.39 9.13 13.00
C PRO A 89 1.02 9.15 14.40
N ASP A 90 1.98 8.26 14.65
CA ASP A 90 2.58 8.07 15.97
C ASP A 90 3.33 9.31 16.50
N PHE A 91 3.70 10.23 15.61
CA PHE A 91 4.38 11.47 15.94
C PHE A 91 3.42 12.63 16.28
N ALA A 92 2.13 12.50 15.98
CA ALA A 92 1.14 13.55 16.23
C ALA A 92 0.65 13.48 17.67
N LEU A 93 0.65 14.62 18.36
CA LEU A 93 0.16 14.73 19.73
C LEU A 93 -1.37 14.61 19.78
N GLU A 94 -2.06 15.29 18.86
CA GLU A 94 -3.52 15.29 18.75
C GLU A 94 -3.92 15.32 17.27
N THR A 95 -4.90 14.47 16.90
CA THR A 95 -5.47 14.42 15.55
C THR A 95 -6.98 14.61 15.60
N TYR A 96 -7.51 15.39 14.67
CA TYR A 96 -8.93 15.73 14.61
C TYR A 96 -9.57 15.20 13.33
N SER A 97 -10.79 14.68 13.44
CA SER A 97 -11.59 14.17 12.32
C SER A 97 -13.02 14.69 12.48
N ASP A 98 -13.67 15.06 11.37
CA ASP A 98 -15.07 15.51 11.35
C ASP A 98 -15.37 16.70 12.30
N ILE A 99 -14.39 17.59 12.47
CA ILE A 99 -14.46 18.76 13.37
C ILE A 99 -15.26 19.92 12.74
N SER A 100 -16.04 20.64 13.56
CA SER A 100 -16.74 21.85 13.10
C SER A 100 -15.78 23.04 12.92
N ARG A 101 -16.16 24.03 12.10
CA ARG A 101 -15.36 25.25 11.92
C ARG A 101 -15.11 26.02 13.23
N GLU A 102 -16.11 26.06 14.11
CA GLU A 102 -15.99 26.74 15.40
C GLU A 102 -14.96 26.03 16.30
N GLU A 103 -15.00 24.70 16.31
CA GLU A 103 -14.07 23.90 17.10
C GLU A 103 -12.66 23.93 16.50
N LEU A 104 -12.55 23.88 15.17
CA LEU A 104 -11.28 24.03 14.46
C LEU A 104 -10.63 25.38 14.78
N LEU A 105 -11.40 26.47 14.78
CA LEU A 105 -10.88 27.80 15.15
C LEU A 105 -10.31 27.81 16.57
N MET A 106 -11.00 27.18 17.54
CA MET A 106 -10.46 27.07 18.90
C MET A 106 -9.11 26.35 18.93
N ARG A 107 -8.96 25.24 18.18
CA ARG A 107 -7.67 24.52 18.09
C ARG A 107 -6.59 25.34 17.39
N LEU A 108 -6.94 26.10 16.36
CA LEU A 108 -6.01 27.00 15.67
C LEU A 108 -5.52 28.12 16.61
N LEU A 109 -6.40 28.65 17.47
CA LEU A 109 -6.04 29.67 18.45
C LEU A 109 -5.10 29.16 19.55
N GLU A 110 -5.06 27.87 19.82
CA GLU A 110 -4.09 27.25 20.74
C GLU A 110 -2.68 27.13 20.13
N CYS A 111 -2.54 27.16 18.81
CA CYS A 111 -1.28 26.87 18.11
C CYS A 111 -0.46 28.14 17.87
N ASP A 112 0.86 28.06 18.03
CA ASP A 112 1.78 29.16 17.74
C ASP A 112 2.09 29.27 16.24
N VAL A 113 2.17 28.11 15.58
CA VAL A 113 2.41 27.97 14.14
C VAL A 113 1.25 27.21 13.51
N ILE A 114 0.78 27.67 12.36
CA ILE A 114 -0.32 27.07 11.61
C ILE A 114 0.15 26.88 10.17
N ILE A 115 0.24 25.63 9.72
CA ILE A 115 0.69 25.25 8.38
C ILE A 115 -0.52 24.69 7.62
N TYR A 116 -0.87 25.35 6.52
CA TYR A 116 -1.89 24.89 5.59
C TYR A 116 -1.24 24.48 4.27
N ASN A 117 -1.23 23.17 3.99
CA ASN A 117 -0.89 22.60 2.70
C ASN A 117 -2.13 22.44 1.82
N ILE A 118 -2.14 23.14 0.69
CA ILE A 118 -3.26 23.13 -0.26
C ILE A 118 -2.90 22.45 -1.60
N THR A 119 -1.73 21.81 -1.70
CA THR A 119 -1.24 21.22 -2.95
C THR A 119 -1.91 19.88 -3.30
N GLU A 120 -2.27 19.08 -2.29
CA GLU A 120 -2.79 17.71 -2.49
C GLU A 120 -4.31 17.61 -2.58
N ASP A 121 -5.08 18.51 -1.94
CA ASP A 121 -6.54 18.50 -1.96
C ASP A 121 -7.10 19.91 -2.29
N PRO A 122 -7.81 20.08 -3.43
CA PRO A 122 -8.39 21.37 -3.83
C PRO A 122 -9.34 21.99 -2.79
N LYS A 123 -10.03 21.17 -1.97
CA LYS A 123 -10.97 21.67 -0.96
C LYS A 123 -10.27 22.42 0.17
N GLN A 124 -8.99 22.14 0.40
CA GLN A 124 -8.21 22.79 1.45
C GLN A 124 -7.93 24.27 1.15
N ALA A 125 -7.99 24.70 -0.11
CA ALA A 125 -7.82 26.11 -0.45
C ALA A 125 -8.93 26.98 0.17
N GLU A 126 -10.20 26.54 0.08
CA GLU A 126 -11.33 27.24 0.70
C GLU A 126 -11.25 27.23 2.23
N GLU A 127 -10.82 26.11 2.82
CA GLU A 127 -10.63 26.02 4.27
C GLU A 127 -9.53 26.95 4.76
N ALA A 128 -8.38 26.99 4.08
CA ALA A 128 -7.27 27.89 4.40
C ALA A 128 -7.69 29.37 4.31
N LEU A 129 -8.48 29.74 3.30
CA LEU A 129 -9.08 31.07 3.13
C LEU A 129 -9.98 31.45 4.31
N TRP A 130 -10.83 30.52 4.75
CA TRP A 130 -11.66 30.72 5.93
C TRP A 130 -10.81 30.84 7.20
N ALA A 131 -9.85 29.93 7.41
CA ALA A 131 -9.01 29.86 8.61
C ALA A 131 -8.20 31.15 8.80
N VAL A 132 -7.55 31.65 7.75
CA VAL A 132 -6.78 32.91 7.83
C VAL A 132 -7.68 34.12 8.11
N SER A 133 -8.90 34.13 7.57
CA SER A 133 -9.86 35.22 7.80
C SER A 133 -10.36 35.21 9.25
N ALA A 134 -10.73 34.04 9.78
CA ALA A 134 -11.17 33.86 11.15
C ALA A 134 -10.06 34.20 12.16
N LEU A 135 -8.82 33.78 11.89
CA LEU A 135 -7.67 34.15 12.71
C LEU A 135 -7.42 35.66 12.67
N ASN A 136 -7.58 36.32 11.52
CA ASN A 136 -7.40 37.76 11.41
C ASN A 136 -8.43 38.55 12.24
N GLU A 137 -9.66 38.06 12.35
CA GLU A 137 -10.70 38.66 13.22
C GLU A 137 -10.30 38.59 14.70
N GLU A 138 -9.59 37.53 15.11
CA GLU A 138 -9.15 37.30 16.48
C GLU A 138 -7.74 37.86 16.80
N VAL A 139 -7.09 38.56 15.87
CA VAL A 139 -5.73 39.12 16.05
C VAL A 139 -5.63 40.01 17.30
N GLY A 140 -6.72 40.69 17.67
CA GLY A 140 -6.78 41.54 18.87
C GLY A 140 -6.69 40.76 20.19
N HIS A 141 -6.96 39.47 20.18
CA HIS A 141 -6.95 38.59 21.36
C HIS A 141 -5.70 37.71 21.46
N PHE A 142 -4.73 37.88 20.56
CA PHE A 142 -3.52 37.08 20.55
C PHE A 142 -2.56 37.49 21.67
N GLU A 143 -2.31 36.58 22.61
CA GLU A 143 -1.31 36.78 23.67
C GLU A 143 0.13 36.75 23.13
N LYS A 144 0.35 36.02 22.03
CA LYS A 144 1.65 35.83 21.38
C LYS A 144 1.53 35.97 19.87
N ARG A 145 2.65 36.31 19.22
CA ARG A 145 2.73 36.34 17.76
C ARG A 145 2.51 34.94 17.20
N LYS A 146 1.49 34.77 16.35
CA LYS A 146 1.25 33.54 15.60
C LYS A 146 1.90 33.61 14.22
N VAL A 147 2.31 32.46 13.69
CA VAL A 147 2.85 32.32 12.34
C VAL A 147 1.88 31.47 11.52
N PHE A 148 1.43 31.99 10.38
CA PHE A 148 0.61 31.25 9.43
C PHE A 148 1.43 31.01 8.17
N ILE A 149 1.63 29.75 7.80
CA ILE A 149 2.39 29.29 6.64
C ILE A 149 1.41 28.62 5.68
N LEU A 150 1.32 29.15 4.45
CA LEU A 150 0.55 28.53 3.38
C LEU A 150 1.53 27.85 2.42
N VAL A 151 1.40 26.53 2.24
CA VAL A 151 2.11 25.76 1.22
C VAL A 151 1.21 25.64 0.01
N SER A 152 1.60 26.31 -1.07
CA SER A 152 0.89 26.36 -2.35
C SER A 152 1.74 25.71 -3.46
N THR A 153 1.28 25.79 -4.71
CA THR A 153 1.92 25.16 -5.87
C THR A 153 2.46 26.21 -6.85
N VAL A 154 3.52 25.85 -7.57
CA VAL A 154 4.09 26.66 -8.66
C VAL A 154 3.10 26.90 -9.82
N MET A 155 1.99 26.17 -9.86
CA MET A 155 0.92 26.40 -10.83
C MET A 155 0.32 27.82 -10.77
N THR A 156 0.55 28.56 -9.69
CA THR A 156 0.21 30.00 -9.61
C THR A 156 1.11 30.88 -10.49
N TRP A 157 2.16 30.32 -11.07
CA TRP A 157 3.08 30.96 -12.01
C TRP A 157 3.01 30.39 -13.43
N ALA A 158 2.34 29.26 -13.64
CA ALA A 158 2.40 28.46 -14.87
C ALA A 158 2.18 29.22 -16.20
N ARG A 159 1.57 30.41 -16.17
CA ARG A 159 1.28 31.23 -17.36
C ARG A 159 2.07 32.54 -17.42
N SER A 160 3.08 32.67 -16.57
CA SER A 160 3.98 33.81 -16.56
C SER A 160 4.82 33.79 -17.84
N LYS A 161 5.02 34.96 -18.44
CA LYS A 161 5.90 35.07 -19.61
C LYS A 161 7.34 35.21 -19.15
N PRO A 162 8.33 34.64 -19.86
CA PRO A 162 9.75 34.81 -19.54
C PRO A 162 10.11 36.26 -19.26
N LEU A 163 11.06 36.47 -18.34
CA LEU A 163 11.48 37.81 -17.92
C LEU A 163 12.06 38.60 -19.10
N ASP A 164 12.76 37.92 -20.01
CA ASP A 164 13.22 38.45 -21.28
C ASP A 164 12.70 37.58 -22.45
N PRO A 165 12.03 38.16 -23.46
CA PRO A 165 11.61 37.43 -24.66
C PRO A 165 12.78 36.93 -25.54
N GLU A 166 13.96 37.53 -25.43
CA GLU A 166 15.14 37.19 -26.22
C GLU A 166 16.09 36.23 -25.47
N ASP A 167 15.87 36.02 -24.18
CA ASP A 167 16.68 35.15 -23.33
C ASP A 167 15.78 34.34 -22.37
N SER A 168 15.48 33.10 -22.77
CA SER A 168 14.68 32.15 -22.00
C SER A 168 15.45 31.49 -20.85
N GLU A 169 16.76 31.73 -20.72
CA GLU A 169 17.59 31.12 -19.69
C GLU A 169 17.45 31.81 -18.33
N ILE A 170 16.94 33.05 -18.32
CA ILE A 170 16.82 33.86 -17.10
C ILE A 170 15.76 33.26 -16.16
N PRO A 171 16.14 32.82 -14.95
CA PRO A 171 15.20 32.21 -14.02
C PRO A 171 14.34 33.28 -13.32
N PHE A 172 13.12 32.88 -12.95
CA PHE A 172 12.30 33.65 -12.02
C PHE A 172 12.82 33.51 -10.59
N THR A 173 12.69 34.60 -9.82
CA THR A 173 13.01 34.62 -8.39
C THR A 173 11.78 35.00 -7.56
N GLU A 174 11.87 34.93 -6.23
CA GLU A 174 10.80 35.38 -5.33
C GLU A 174 10.40 36.84 -5.54
N GLU A 175 11.31 37.68 -6.03
CA GLU A 175 11.06 39.11 -6.23
C GLU A 175 10.02 39.36 -7.35
N ASP A 176 9.90 38.42 -8.29
CA ASP A 176 9.03 38.53 -9.46
C ASP A 176 7.57 38.17 -9.18
N TYR A 177 7.21 37.82 -7.94
CA TYR A 177 5.89 37.30 -7.58
C TYR A 177 4.73 38.20 -8.01
N ARG A 178 4.95 39.51 -8.14
CA ARG A 178 3.93 40.47 -8.59
C ARG A 178 3.62 40.37 -10.09
N ARG A 179 4.54 39.81 -10.88
CA ARG A 179 4.42 39.66 -12.35
C ARG A 179 3.82 38.32 -12.76
N ARG A 180 3.63 37.40 -11.79
CA ARG A 180 3.17 36.04 -12.05
C ARG A 180 1.76 35.96 -12.62
N LYS A 181 1.51 34.92 -13.40
CA LYS A 181 0.18 34.54 -13.90
C LYS A 181 -0.09 33.07 -13.64
N HIS A 182 -1.23 32.79 -13.02
CA HIS A 182 -1.63 31.43 -12.65
C HIS A 182 -2.31 30.67 -13.79
N HIS A 183 -2.30 29.35 -13.65
CA HIS A 183 -3.17 28.48 -14.44
C HIS A 183 -4.65 28.67 -14.03
N PRO A 184 -5.63 28.56 -14.96
CA PRO A 184 -7.06 28.74 -14.64
C PRO A 184 -7.59 27.80 -13.56
N ASN A 185 -7.12 26.54 -13.54
CA ASN A 185 -7.54 25.54 -12.54
C ASN A 185 -7.03 25.84 -11.12
N PHE A 186 -6.10 26.78 -10.96
CA PHE A 186 -5.45 27.12 -9.68
C PHE A 186 -5.81 28.53 -9.22
N LEU A 187 -7.02 29.00 -9.60
CA LEU A 187 -7.54 30.29 -9.17
C LEU A 187 -7.71 30.34 -7.64
N ASP A 188 -8.11 29.24 -7.01
CA ASP A 188 -8.33 29.20 -5.56
C ASP A 188 -6.99 29.25 -4.80
N HIS A 189 -5.94 28.59 -5.30
CA HIS A 189 -4.58 28.69 -4.76
C HIS A 189 -4.05 30.12 -4.79
N ILE A 190 -4.16 30.82 -5.93
CA ILE A 190 -3.69 32.21 -6.00
C ILE A 190 -4.55 33.14 -5.13
N ASN A 191 -5.85 32.87 -4.98
CA ASN A 191 -6.73 33.65 -4.11
C ASN A 191 -6.35 33.45 -2.64
N ALA A 192 -6.06 32.22 -2.21
CA ALA A 192 -5.55 31.90 -0.89
C ALA A 192 -4.21 32.61 -0.62
N GLU A 193 -3.24 32.53 -1.55
CA GLU A 193 -1.96 33.24 -1.44
C GLU A 193 -2.14 34.76 -1.28
N LYS A 194 -2.97 35.37 -2.14
CA LYS A 194 -3.28 36.80 -2.08
C LYS A 194 -3.92 37.18 -0.75
N MET A 195 -4.81 36.34 -0.22
CA MET A 195 -5.50 36.60 1.03
C MET A 195 -4.54 36.52 2.23
N VAL A 196 -3.70 35.49 2.29
CA VAL A 196 -2.66 35.36 3.33
C VAL A 196 -1.69 36.53 3.29
N LEU A 197 -1.24 36.93 2.09
CA LEU A 197 -0.38 38.11 1.93
C LEU A 197 -1.08 39.41 2.32
N LYS A 198 -2.38 39.54 2.02
CA LYS A 198 -3.20 40.70 2.37
C LYS A 198 -3.41 40.83 3.87
N PHE A 199 -3.75 39.75 4.58
CA PHE A 199 -3.86 39.80 6.04
C PHE A 199 -2.50 39.96 6.72
N GLY A 200 -1.43 39.48 6.07
CA GLY A 200 -0.08 39.82 6.50
C GLY A 200 0.26 41.30 6.34
N LYS A 201 -0.15 41.92 5.23
CA LYS A 201 0.18 43.31 4.87
C LYS A 201 -1.11 44.14 4.92
N ASN A 202 -1.38 44.83 6.02
CA ASN A 202 -2.47 45.83 6.04
C ASN A 202 -2.25 46.93 4.96
N LEU A 203 -2.77 46.72 3.72
CA LEU A 203 -3.34 47.65 2.70
C LEU A 203 -3.34 47.13 1.22
N ALA A 204 -4.56 46.91 0.69
CA ALA A 204 -5.18 47.23 -0.64
C ALA A 204 -4.98 46.50 -2.02
N TRP A 205 -6.12 45.93 -2.54
CA TRP A 205 -6.88 45.94 -3.86
C TRP A 205 -6.22 46.29 -5.24
N LEU A 206 -6.64 45.92 -6.49
CA LEU A 206 -7.49 44.92 -7.23
C LEU A 206 -7.29 45.10 -8.79
N GLY A 207 -7.66 44.11 -9.64
CA GLY A 207 -8.06 44.22 -11.09
C GLY A 207 -6.97 43.99 -12.17
N GLU A 208 -6.98 42.98 -13.08
CA GLU A 208 -7.88 42.52 -14.18
C GLU A 208 -7.33 42.85 -15.59
N VAL A 209 -7.03 41.83 -16.44
CA VAL A 209 -6.81 41.95 -17.91
C VAL A 209 -7.27 40.67 -18.63
N PRO A 210 -7.86 40.74 -19.85
CA PRO A 210 -8.54 39.64 -20.53
C PRO A 210 -7.64 38.84 -21.51
N ALA A 211 -7.75 37.50 -21.37
CA ALA A 211 -7.48 36.41 -22.33
C ALA A 211 -6.04 36.03 -22.80
N LEU A 212 -5.98 34.74 -23.15
CA LEU A 212 -4.95 33.70 -23.41
C LEU A 212 -4.55 33.60 -24.90
N PRO A 213 -3.46 32.91 -25.35
CA PRO A 213 -3.13 31.46 -25.12
C PRO A 213 -1.61 31.18 -24.88
N VAL A 214 -1.03 29.97 -24.71
CA VAL A 214 -0.94 28.75 -25.57
C VAL A 214 -0.25 27.58 -24.78
N PHE A 215 -0.38 26.32 -25.24
CA PHE A 215 0.32 25.08 -24.76
C PHE A 215 1.41 24.58 -25.77
N GLY A 216 2.46 23.92 -25.28
CA GLY A 216 3.69 23.50 -26.01
C GLY A 216 3.88 21.99 -26.25
N ASP A 217 5.12 21.58 -26.53
CA ASP A 217 5.56 20.32 -27.20
C ASP A 217 6.32 19.30 -26.32
N GLY A 218 6.49 19.56 -25.02
CA GLY A 218 7.18 18.66 -24.08
C GLY A 218 8.57 19.10 -23.64
N THR A 219 9.10 20.21 -24.19
CA THR A 219 10.44 20.75 -23.86
C THR A 219 10.48 21.60 -22.58
N ASN A 220 9.45 21.52 -21.74
CA ASN A 220 9.27 22.44 -20.64
C ASN A 220 10.01 22.05 -19.37
N VAL A 221 10.73 22.99 -18.76
CA VAL A 221 11.46 22.81 -17.50
C VAL A 221 10.50 22.86 -16.30
N ILE A 222 10.50 21.80 -15.49
CA ILE A 222 9.61 21.66 -14.33
C ILE A 222 10.38 21.97 -13.04
N PRO A 223 9.96 22.98 -12.26
CA PRO A 223 10.54 23.23 -10.95
C PRO A 223 10.07 22.20 -9.92
N ALA A 224 11.00 21.55 -9.22
CA ALA A 224 10.75 20.51 -8.23
C ALA A 224 11.39 20.84 -6.86
N ILE A 225 10.95 20.15 -5.80
CA ILE A 225 11.61 20.14 -4.49
C ILE A 225 11.26 18.85 -3.74
N HIS A 226 12.23 18.26 -3.07
CA HIS A 226 12.00 17.09 -2.22
C HIS A 226 11.20 17.46 -0.96
N VAL A 227 10.32 16.55 -0.49
CA VAL A 227 9.43 16.81 0.64
C VAL A 227 10.17 17.08 1.96
N LEU A 228 11.31 16.42 2.17
CA LEU A 228 12.15 16.63 3.37
C LEU A 228 12.89 17.97 3.29
N ASP A 229 13.32 18.38 2.10
CA ASP A 229 13.95 19.68 1.90
C ASP A 229 12.93 20.80 2.14
N LEU A 230 11.69 20.63 1.66
CA LEU A 230 10.57 21.51 1.98
C LEU A 230 10.31 21.57 3.50
N ALA A 231 10.38 20.45 4.21
CA ALA A 231 10.22 20.43 5.67
C ALA A 231 11.35 21.21 6.38
N GLY A 232 12.59 21.10 5.90
CA GLY A 232 13.73 21.89 6.37
C GLY A 232 13.58 23.39 6.12
N VAL A 233 13.05 23.80 4.95
CA VAL A 233 12.69 25.20 4.67
C VAL A 233 11.63 25.69 5.64
N ILE A 234 10.58 24.89 5.89
CA ILE A 234 9.50 25.24 6.83
C ILE A 234 10.05 25.43 8.25
N GLN A 235 10.91 24.53 8.72
CA GLN A 235 11.58 24.69 10.02
C GLN A 235 12.33 26.02 10.10
N ASN A 236 13.14 26.35 9.08
CA ASN A 236 13.88 27.60 9.02
C ASN A 236 12.95 28.83 9.00
N VAL A 237 11.80 28.77 8.32
CA VAL A 237 10.80 29.84 8.35
C VAL A 237 10.21 30.04 9.75
N ILE A 238 9.96 28.95 10.48
CA ILE A 238 9.45 28.98 11.84
C ILE A 238 10.48 29.61 12.80
N ASP A 239 11.74 29.20 12.67
CA ASP A 239 12.81 29.61 13.59
C ASP A 239 13.31 31.04 13.30
N HIS A 240 13.55 31.38 12.03
CA HIS A 240 14.10 32.69 11.62
C HIS A 240 13.03 33.78 11.43
N VAL A 241 11.77 33.40 11.18
CA VAL A 241 10.63 34.30 10.92
C VAL A 241 10.99 35.47 9.99
N PRO A 242 11.32 35.18 8.72
CA PRO A 242 11.91 36.15 7.81
C PRO A 242 11.01 37.37 7.57
N LYS A 243 11.63 38.52 7.27
CA LYS A 243 10.91 39.76 6.92
C LYS A 243 10.21 39.64 5.56
N VAL A 244 10.77 38.82 4.67
CA VAL A 244 10.19 38.47 3.37
C VAL A 244 9.03 37.49 3.62
N ARG A 245 7.86 37.76 3.03
CA ARG A 245 6.62 37.00 3.29
C ARG A 245 6.22 36.03 2.18
N TYR A 246 6.96 36.02 1.08
CA TYR A 246 6.74 35.16 -0.07
C TYR A 246 8.09 34.52 -0.40
N LEU A 247 8.15 33.20 -0.34
CA LEU A 247 9.36 32.41 -0.55
C LEU A 247 9.09 31.40 -1.67
N VAL A 248 10.11 31.13 -2.49
CA VAL A 248 10.12 30.05 -3.47
C VAL A 248 11.10 29.03 -2.94
N ALA A 249 10.75 27.76 -3.04
CA ALA A 249 11.61 26.67 -2.62
C ALA A 249 11.63 25.67 -3.77
N VAL A 250 12.76 25.59 -4.46
CA VAL A 250 13.02 24.71 -5.60
C VAL A 250 14.42 24.11 -5.44
N ASP A 251 14.60 22.89 -5.93
CA ASP A 251 15.91 22.24 -6.06
C ASP A 251 16.70 22.81 -7.25
N ASP A 252 17.95 22.35 -7.43
CA ASP A 252 18.84 22.85 -8.50
C ASP A 252 18.60 22.16 -9.84
N SER A 253 17.58 21.29 -9.96
CA SER A 253 17.36 20.55 -11.19
C SER A 253 16.68 21.36 -12.28
N VAL A 254 17.14 21.14 -13.53
CA VAL A 254 16.60 21.74 -14.75
C VAL A 254 16.18 20.59 -15.66
N GLN A 255 15.11 19.87 -15.30
CA GLN A 255 14.64 18.71 -16.05
C GLN A 255 13.40 19.03 -16.88
N THR A 256 13.29 18.39 -18.04
CA THR A 256 12.16 18.59 -18.94
C THR A 256 10.99 17.67 -18.60
N LEU A 257 9.80 18.00 -19.11
CA LEU A 257 8.61 17.17 -19.00
C LEU A 257 8.80 15.76 -19.58
N GLU A 258 9.53 15.64 -20.70
CA GLU A 258 9.79 14.35 -21.34
C GLU A 258 10.56 13.39 -20.43
N ASP A 259 11.46 13.93 -19.61
CA ASP A 259 12.28 13.16 -18.66
C ASP A 259 11.45 12.56 -17.50
N LEU A 260 10.23 13.06 -17.25
CA LEU A 260 9.54 12.90 -15.96
C LEU A 260 8.26 12.05 -15.97
N VAL A 261 7.64 11.70 -17.10
CA VAL A 261 6.19 11.34 -17.08
C VAL A 261 5.79 9.92 -17.48
N LYS A 262 4.97 9.31 -16.60
CA LYS A 262 3.76 8.52 -16.91
C LYS A 262 2.59 9.07 -16.02
N GLN A 263 1.39 9.23 -16.59
CA GLN A 263 0.37 10.23 -16.23
C GLN A 263 -0.45 10.07 -14.92
N ASP A 264 -0.77 11.23 -14.34
CA ASP A 264 -2.09 11.65 -13.77
C ASP A 264 -2.03 13.15 -13.32
N SER A 265 -0.82 13.71 -13.20
CA SER A 265 -0.56 15.12 -12.82
C SER A 265 -0.19 16.04 -13.99
N ILE A 266 -0.70 15.77 -15.20
CA ILE A 266 -0.26 16.40 -16.47
C ILE A 266 -0.18 17.92 -16.38
N ASP A 267 -1.17 18.58 -15.76
CA ASP A 267 -1.18 20.04 -15.64
C ASP A 267 0.05 20.60 -14.88
N HIS A 268 0.48 19.94 -13.80
CA HIS A 268 1.69 20.30 -13.05
C HIS A 268 2.95 20.07 -13.86
N LEU A 269 2.90 19.04 -14.69
CA LEU A 269 4.00 18.62 -15.52
C LEU A 269 4.13 19.52 -16.76
N LEU A 270 3.10 20.27 -17.16
CA LEU A 270 3.15 21.21 -18.29
C LEU A 270 3.73 22.61 -17.94
N VAL A 271 4.24 22.80 -16.73
CA VAL A 271 4.87 24.07 -16.32
C VAL A 271 6.26 24.19 -16.96
N ASN A 272 6.50 25.28 -17.70
CA ASN A 272 7.81 25.63 -18.27
C ASN A 272 8.41 26.84 -17.56
N LEU A 273 8.91 26.66 -16.34
CA LEU A 273 9.43 27.77 -15.56
C LEU A 273 10.76 27.39 -14.93
N ARG A 274 11.81 28.10 -15.35
CA ARG A 274 13.07 28.13 -14.63
C ARG A 274 12.90 29.02 -13.41
N MET A 275 13.20 28.48 -12.23
CA MET A 275 13.09 29.18 -10.96
C MET A 275 14.37 28.98 -10.17
N GLU A 276 14.74 29.99 -9.39
CA GLU A 276 15.84 29.89 -8.45
C GLU A 276 15.42 30.44 -7.08
N ALA A 277 15.63 29.65 -6.04
CA ALA A 277 15.31 29.99 -4.65
C ALA A 277 16.47 30.72 -3.96
N LEU A 278 16.81 31.93 -4.43
CA LEU A 278 17.97 32.69 -3.95
C LEU A 278 17.92 32.93 -2.43
N PHE A 279 16.76 33.31 -1.90
CA PHE A 279 16.64 33.61 -0.47
C PHE A 279 16.86 32.37 0.40
N VAL A 280 16.34 31.21 -0.02
CA VAL A 280 16.49 29.96 0.72
C VAL A 280 17.96 29.52 0.72
N LYS A 281 18.61 29.56 -0.45
CA LYS A 281 20.03 29.16 -0.60
C LYS A 281 20.98 30.03 0.21
N GLU A 282 20.76 31.34 0.22
CA GLU A 282 21.71 32.29 0.84
C GLU A 282 21.48 32.46 2.34
N ASN A 283 20.25 32.30 2.83
CA ASN A 283 19.89 32.73 4.18
C ASN A 283 19.47 31.60 5.13
N PHE A 284 19.19 30.39 4.63
CA PHE A 284 18.78 29.26 5.48
C PHE A 284 19.88 28.21 5.58
N ASN A 285 19.99 27.62 6.77
CA ASN A 285 20.90 26.50 7.02
C ASN A 285 20.11 25.20 6.86
N ILE A 286 20.17 24.59 5.68
CA ILE A 286 19.40 23.38 5.32
C ILE A 286 20.36 22.32 4.80
N ARG A 287 20.25 21.11 5.36
CA ARG A 287 20.89 19.92 4.80
C ARG A 287 19.99 19.34 3.71
N TRP A 288 20.40 19.53 2.46
CA TRP A 288 19.66 19.03 1.31
C TRP A 288 19.75 17.50 1.22
N VAL A 289 18.61 16.87 1.02
CA VAL A 289 18.48 15.43 0.71
C VAL A 289 18.59 15.20 -0.80
N SER A 290 18.07 16.12 -1.62
CA SER A 290 18.10 15.97 -3.08
C SER A 290 18.42 17.28 -3.78
N GLN A 291 19.55 17.92 -3.45
CA GLN A 291 19.97 19.19 -4.07
C GLN A 291 20.08 19.10 -5.59
N ALA A 292 20.69 18.04 -6.11
CA ALA A 292 20.83 17.78 -7.54
C ALA A 292 19.50 17.39 -8.24
N GLY A 293 18.40 17.34 -7.46
CA GLY A 293 17.03 17.09 -7.90
C GLY A 293 16.75 15.66 -8.37
N PHE A 294 15.67 15.50 -9.15
CA PHE A 294 14.99 14.21 -9.29
C PHE A 294 15.76 13.11 -10.04
N VAL A 295 16.31 13.38 -11.24
CA VAL A 295 17.00 12.39 -12.09
C VAL A 295 18.21 11.79 -11.40
N GLU A 296 19.10 12.61 -10.81
CA GLU A 296 20.29 12.08 -10.13
C GLU A 296 19.92 11.25 -8.89
N ASN A 297 18.80 11.58 -8.23
CA ASN A 297 18.32 10.90 -7.03
C ASN A 297 17.27 9.80 -7.31
N ILE A 298 17.03 9.45 -8.58
CA ILE A 298 15.91 8.57 -8.98
C ILE A 298 15.94 7.20 -8.29
N SER A 299 17.14 6.64 -8.10
CA SER A 299 17.35 5.35 -7.42
C SER A 299 16.94 5.40 -5.94
N SER A 300 17.25 6.50 -5.25
CA SER A 300 16.85 6.71 -3.85
C SER A 300 15.35 6.94 -3.75
N ILE A 301 14.81 7.82 -4.61
CA ILE A 301 13.38 8.14 -4.66
C ILE A 301 12.55 6.89 -4.98
N LEU A 302 13.02 6.03 -5.90
CA LEU A 302 12.35 4.78 -6.23
C LEU A 302 12.34 3.81 -5.04
N LYS A 303 13.41 3.79 -4.24
CA LYS A 303 13.46 3.00 -3.00
C LYS A 303 12.48 3.55 -1.96
N GLU A 304 12.44 4.86 -1.74
CA GLU A 304 11.48 5.52 -0.84
C GLU A 304 10.03 5.34 -1.29
N TYR A 305 9.77 5.45 -2.59
CA TYR A 305 8.47 5.20 -3.20
C TYR A 305 8.00 3.77 -2.94
N LYS A 306 8.89 2.78 -3.16
CA LYS A 306 8.59 1.38 -2.89
C LYS A 306 8.31 1.13 -1.40
N GLN A 307 9.11 1.72 -0.51
CA GLN A 307 8.95 1.55 0.93
C GLN A 307 7.67 2.21 1.46
N SER A 308 7.42 3.47 1.10
CA SER A 308 6.26 4.24 1.58
C SER A 308 4.93 3.65 1.12
N ARG A 309 4.88 3.06 -0.07
CA ARG A 309 3.71 2.38 -0.62
C ARG A 309 3.64 0.90 -0.28
N GLY A 310 4.63 0.36 0.44
CA GLY A 310 4.72 -1.05 0.77
C GLY A 310 4.85 -1.97 -0.45
N LEU A 311 5.34 -1.47 -1.59
CA LEU A 311 5.54 -2.19 -2.86
C LEU A 311 6.82 -3.03 -2.77
N LEU A 312 6.80 -4.01 -1.88
CA LEU A 312 7.91 -4.94 -1.67
C LEU A 312 7.60 -6.25 -2.41
N PRO A 313 8.44 -6.63 -3.39
CA PRO A 313 8.19 -7.83 -4.19
C PRO A 313 8.28 -9.07 -3.31
N ILE A 314 7.23 -9.89 -3.28
CA ILE A 314 7.21 -11.15 -2.54
C ILE A 314 7.94 -12.19 -3.39
N LYS A 315 9.00 -12.78 -2.82
CA LYS A 315 9.83 -13.78 -3.51
C LYS A 315 9.74 -15.10 -2.74
N VAL A 316 9.19 -16.13 -3.38
CA VAL A 316 8.94 -17.42 -2.76
C VAL A 316 9.64 -18.53 -3.54
N CYS A 317 10.31 -19.44 -2.84
CA CYS A 317 10.84 -20.67 -3.40
C CYS A 317 10.06 -21.87 -2.84
N ILE A 318 9.53 -22.74 -3.70
CA ILE A 318 8.76 -23.92 -3.27
C ILE A 318 9.54 -25.19 -3.64
N LEU A 319 9.95 -25.93 -2.62
CA LEU A 319 10.76 -27.13 -2.69
C LEU A 319 10.02 -28.34 -2.10
N GLY A 320 10.48 -29.55 -2.44
CA GLY A 320 9.88 -30.80 -1.95
C GLY A 320 9.98 -31.96 -2.95
N PRO A 321 9.49 -33.15 -2.59
CA PRO A 321 9.59 -34.36 -3.42
C PRO A 321 8.67 -34.29 -4.65
N PRO A 322 8.94 -35.10 -5.69
CA PRO A 322 8.06 -35.18 -6.86
C PRO A 322 6.64 -35.63 -6.46
N ALA A 323 5.63 -35.22 -7.23
CA ALA A 323 4.21 -35.53 -7.02
C ALA A 323 3.51 -34.96 -5.76
N VAL A 324 4.19 -34.21 -4.88
CA VAL A 324 3.55 -33.57 -3.71
C VAL A 324 2.55 -32.44 -4.09
N GLY A 325 2.63 -31.94 -5.33
CA GLY A 325 1.76 -30.91 -5.86
C GLY A 325 2.34 -29.49 -5.79
N LYS A 326 3.67 -29.34 -5.80
CA LYS A 326 4.37 -28.03 -5.85
C LYS A 326 3.78 -27.10 -6.89
N SER A 327 3.74 -27.51 -8.16
CA SER A 327 3.21 -26.68 -9.24
C SER A 327 1.76 -26.27 -9.06
N SER A 328 0.91 -27.11 -8.47
CA SER A 328 -0.48 -26.75 -8.16
C SER A 328 -0.57 -25.71 -7.05
N VAL A 329 0.29 -25.81 -6.03
CA VAL A 329 0.37 -24.82 -4.94
C VAL A 329 0.95 -23.51 -5.47
N SER A 330 2.04 -23.57 -6.25
CA SER A 330 2.68 -22.41 -6.89
C SER A 330 1.71 -21.65 -7.79
N GLU A 331 0.89 -22.34 -8.60
CA GLU A 331 -0.07 -21.68 -9.49
C GLU A 331 -1.15 -20.91 -8.71
N VAL A 332 -1.67 -21.50 -7.62
CA VAL A 332 -2.69 -20.83 -6.80
C VAL A 332 -2.09 -19.64 -6.05
N LEU A 333 -0.88 -19.79 -5.50
CA LEU A 333 -0.18 -18.69 -4.84
C LEU A 333 0.18 -17.57 -5.81
N ALA A 334 0.63 -17.89 -7.02
CA ALA A 334 0.95 -16.91 -8.05
C ALA A 334 -0.28 -16.07 -8.43
N LYS A 335 -1.47 -16.71 -8.52
CA LYS A 335 -2.74 -16.01 -8.74
C LYS A 335 -3.18 -15.17 -7.55
N TYR A 336 -3.04 -15.70 -6.33
CA TYR A 336 -3.43 -14.98 -5.11
C TYR A 336 -2.58 -13.74 -4.86
N TYR A 337 -1.26 -13.88 -5.00
CA TYR A 337 -0.31 -12.78 -4.84
C TYR A 337 -0.10 -11.97 -6.11
N LYS A 338 -0.72 -12.32 -7.24
CA LYS A 338 -0.50 -11.70 -8.57
C LYS A 338 1.00 -11.51 -8.90
N ILE A 339 1.78 -12.58 -8.74
CA ILE A 339 3.23 -12.61 -8.98
C ILE A 339 3.60 -13.67 -10.03
N HIS A 340 4.82 -13.59 -10.57
CA HIS A 340 5.23 -14.48 -11.66
C HIS A 340 5.52 -15.90 -11.19
N HIS A 341 4.85 -16.89 -11.78
CA HIS A 341 5.16 -18.31 -11.59
C HIS A 341 6.30 -18.71 -12.52
N ILE A 342 7.50 -18.93 -11.96
CA ILE A 342 8.69 -19.33 -12.69
C ILE A 342 8.78 -20.86 -12.71
N LYS A 343 8.49 -21.45 -13.86
CA LYS A 343 8.72 -22.88 -14.13
C LYS A 343 9.95 -23.03 -15.02
N LEU A 344 10.86 -23.93 -14.65
CA LEU A 344 12.09 -24.22 -15.40
C LEU A 344 11.85 -24.45 -16.90
N LYS A 345 10.84 -25.25 -17.26
CA LYS A 345 10.52 -25.56 -18.66
C LYS A 345 10.17 -24.31 -19.45
N ASP A 346 9.35 -23.45 -18.87
CA ASP A 346 8.87 -22.23 -19.52
C ASP A 346 10.03 -21.23 -19.67
N VAL A 347 10.91 -21.11 -18.66
CA VAL A 347 12.11 -20.26 -18.72
C VAL A 347 13.07 -20.72 -19.83
N ILE A 348 13.34 -22.03 -19.91
CA ILE A 348 14.22 -22.60 -20.94
C ILE A 348 13.64 -22.35 -22.32
N SER A 349 12.34 -22.63 -22.52
CA SER A 349 11.68 -22.41 -23.81
C SER A 349 11.64 -20.93 -24.21
N GLU A 350 11.40 -20.02 -23.26
CA GLU A 350 11.44 -18.57 -23.51
C GLU A 350 12.85 -18.09 -23.84
N ALA A 351 13.87 -18.58 -23.14
CA ALA A 351 15.27 -18.23 -23.41
C ALA A 351 15.71 -18.71 -24.79
N ILE A 352 15.40 -19.96 -25.15
CA ILE A 352 15.68 -20.49 -26.50
C ILE A 352 14.96 -19.67 -27.56
N ALA A 353 13.68 -19.33 -27.37
CA ALA A 353 12.92 -18.52 -28.32
C ALA A 353 13.48 -17.11 -28.49
N LYS A 354 14.01 -16.49 -27.43
CA LYS A 354 14.71 -15.19 -27.50
C LYS A 354 16.00 -15.29 -28.30
N LEU A 355 16.81 -16.30 -28.04
CA LEU A 355 18.04 -16.56 -28.79
C LEU A 355 17.74 -16.83 -30.28
N GLU A 356 16.71 -17.64 -30.58
CA GLU A 356 16.25 -17.88 -31.96
C GLU A 356 15.74 -16.60 -32.65
N ALA A 357 15.12 -15.68 -31.90
CA ALA A 357 14.65 -14.41 -32.44
C ALA A 357 15.80 -13.43 -32.75
N ILE A 358 16.88 -13.45 -31.97
CA ILE A 358 18.09 -12.66 -32.20
C ILE A 358 18.82 -13.17 -33.46
N VAL A 359 18.90 -14.50 -33.61
CA VAL A 359 19.54 -15.18 -34.76
C VAL A 359 18.71 -15.08 -36.05
N ALA A 360 17.39 -14.87 -35.95
CA ALA A 360 16.53 -14.81 -37.12
C ALA A 360 16.90 -13.61 -38.02
N PRO A 361 17.12 -13.80 -39.34
CA PRO A 361 17.50 -12.70 -40.22
C PRO A 361 16.38 -11.64 -40.24
N LYS A 362 16.68 -10.41 -39.78
CA LYS A 362 15.80 -9.25 -39.90
C LYS A 362 15.62 -8.91 -41.38
N PHE A 363 14.64 -9.53 -42.05
CA PHE A 363 14.30 -9.21 -43.44
C PHE A 363 13.57 -7.86 -43.52
N GLY A 364 14.35 -6.79 -43.77
CA GLY A 364 13.91 -5.60 -44.52
C GLY A 364 13.34 -4.43 -43.72
N VAL A 365 14.20 -3.45 -43.42
CA VAL A 365 13.89 -2.03 -43.66
C VAL A 365 15.07 -1.42 -44.39
N GLU A 366 14.85 -1.00 -45.64
CA GLU A 366 15.80 -0.23 -46.43
C GLU A 366 16.04 1.15 -45.78
N GLY A 367 17.30 1.50 -45.59
CA GLY A 367 17.80 2.86 -45.76
C GLY A 367 17.73 3.79 -44.55
N GLY A 368 18.83 3.83 -43.81
CA GLY A 368 19.26 4.96 -42.98
C GLY A 368 20.77 4.86 -42.82
N GLU A 369 21.51 5.92 -43.13
CA GLU A 369 22.93 6.04 -42.80
C GLU A 369 23.03 6.20 -41.28
N GLU A 370 23.09 5.10 -40.53
CA GLU A 370 23.34 5.11 -39.08
C GLU A 370 24.51 4.13 -38.81
N ASP A 371 25.65 4.75 -38.49
CA ASP A 371 26.82 4.29 -37.75
C ASP A 371 27.35 2.86 -37.99
N GLU A 372 28.49 2.78 -38.71
CA GLU A 372 29.31 1.57 -38.91
C GLU A 372 29.74 0.89 -37.59
N GLU A 373 29.66 1.57 -36.44
CA GLU A 373 29.97 1.01 -35.11
C GLU A 373 28.79 0.23 -34.50
N GLU A 374 27.53 0.55 -34.81
CA GLU A 374 26.35 -0.18 -34.30
C GLU A 374 26.10 -1.49 -35.08
N GLU A 375 26.47 -1.54 -36.37
CA GLU A 375 26.41 -2.78 -37.16
C GLU A 375 27.41 -3.83 -36.66
N GLU A 376 28.61 -3.43 -36.22
CA GLU A 376 29.63 -4.36 -35.66
C GLU A 376 29.18 -4.96 -34.31
N GLU A 377 28.56 -4.17 -33.42
CA GLU A 377 28.04 -4.67 -32.13
C GLU A 377 26.78 -5.55 -32.29
N GLU A 378 25.93 -5.28 -33.29
CA GLU A 378 24.79 -6.17 -33.63
C GLU A 378 25.29 -7.49 -34.23
N GLU A 379 26.33 -7.49 -35.07
CA GLU A 379 26.91 -8.71 -35.66
C GLU A 379 27.60 -9.59 -34.60
N GLU A 380 28.40 -9.03 -33.68
CA GLU A 380 29.02 -9.79 -32.58
C GLU A 380 27.97 -10.43 -31.65
N ASN A 381 26.91 -9.69 -31.29
CA ASN A 381 25.84 -10.22 -30.44
C ASN A 381 25.07 -11.38 -31.10
N VAL A 382 24.95 -11.39 -32.43
CA VAL A 382 24.30 -12.47 -33.18
C VAL A 382 25.19 -13.71 -33.26
N GLU A 383 26.50 -13.55 -33.43
CA GLU A 383 27.46 -14.67 -33.39
C GLU A 383 27.49 -15.33 -32.00
N ASP A 384 27.58 -14.55 -30.93
CA ASP A 384 27.55 -15.05 -29.54
C ASP A 384 26.23 -15.78 -29.21
N ALA A 385 25.10 -15.21 -29.63
CA ALA A 385 23.79 -15.82 -29.43
C ALA A 385 23.67 -17.15 -30.20
N GLN A 386 24.26 -17.23 -31.40
CA GLN A 386 24.29 -18.44 -32.21
C GLN A 386 25.17 -19.54 -31.58
N GLU A 387 26.36 -19.20 -31.09
CA GLU A 387 27.25 -20.15 -30.41
C GLU A 387 26.60 -20.71 -29.13
N LEU A 388 25.97 -19.85 -28.33
CA LEU A 388 25.21 -20.27 -27.15
C LEU A 388 24.04 -21.19 -27.53
N LEU A 389 23.30 -20.87 -28.59
CA LEU A 389 22.18 -21.68 -29.08
C LEU A 389 22.65 -23.08 -29.52
N ASP A 390 23.79 -23.15 -30.22
CA ASP A 390 24.36 -24.40 -30.68
C ASP A 390 24.88 -25.26 -29.52
N GLY A 391 25.55 -24.65 -28.53
CA GLY A 391 25.98 -25.33 -27.30
C GLY A 391 24.79 -25.88 -26.48
N ILE A 392 23.69 -25.14 -26.41
CA ILE A 392 22.43 -25.59 -25.76
C ILE A 392 21.83 -26.78 -26.49
N LYS A 393 21.75 -26.73 -27.82
CA LYS A 393 21.21 -27.82 -28.65
C LYS A 393 22.07 -29.07 -28.52
N GLU A 394 23.38 -28.95 -28.56
CA GLU A 394 24.31 -30.06 -28.38
C GLU A 394 24.19 -30.68 -26.98
N SER A 395 24.12 -29.86 -25.92
CA SER A 395 23.91 -30.34 -24.55
C SER A 395 22.58 -31.10 -24.39
N MET A 396 21.51 -30.61 -25.03
CA MET A 396 20.20 -31.28 -25.05
C MET A 396 20.24 -32.62 -25.79
N GLU A 397 20.98 -32.72 -26.89
CA GLU A 397 21.13 -33.96 -27.66
C GLU A 397 21.94 -35.02 -26.88
N GLN A 398 23.02 -34.61 -26.21
CA GLN A 398 23.89 -35.52 -25.46
C GLN A 398 23.23 -36.07 -24.18
N ASN A 399 22.39 -35.27 -23.52
CA ASN A 399 21.80 -35.59 -22.21
C ASN A 399 20.34 -36.06 -22.28
N ALA A 400 19.92 -36.64 -23.41
CA ALA A 400 18.55 -37.14 -23.62
C ALA A 400 17.46 -36.10 -23.31
N GLY A 401 17.69 -34.85 -23.74
CA GLY A 401 16.75 -33.72 -23.58
C GLY A 401 16.83 -33.01 -22.23
N ARG A 402 17.92 -33.16 -21.47
CA ARG A 402 18.20 -32.39 -20.24
C ARG A 402 19.32 -31.39 -20.49
N LEU A 403 19.12 -30.17 -20.05
CA LEU A 403 20.16 -29.15 -20.04
C LEU A 403 21.10 -29.34 -18.85
N GLU A 404 22.36 -28.99 -19.07
CA GLU A 404 23.36 -28.91 -18.02
C GLU A 404 23.07 -27.74 -17.06
N ASP A 405 23.42 -27.94 -15.79
CA ASP A 405 23.02 -27.04 -14.70
C ASP A 405 23.52 -25.61 -14.90
N GLN A 406 24.69 -25.40 -15.51
CA GLN A 406 25.26 -24.08 -15.78
C GLN A 406 24.34 -23.21 -16.66
N TYR A 407 23.81 -23.76 -17.75
CA TYR A 407 22.87 -23.05 -18.63
C TYR A 407 21.54 -22.78 -17.93
N VAL A 408 21.04 -23.74 -17.15
CA VAL A 408 19.80 -23.58 -16.39
C VAL A 408 19.93 -22.46 -15.35
N ILE A 409 21.03 -22.43 -14.61
CA ILE A 409 21.32 -21.39 -13.62
C ILE A 409 21.40 -20.03 -14.31
N ARG A 410 22.10 -19.92 -15.45
CA ARG A 410 22.18 -18.67 -16.22
C ARG A 410 20.80 -18.14 -16.62
N PHE A 411 19.94 -18.96 -17.22
CA PHE A 411 18.61 -18.52 -17.65
C PHE A 411 17.68 -18.16 -16.49
N VAL A 412 17.74 -18.92 -15.40
CA VAL A 412 16.94 -18.61 -14.21
C VAL A 412 17.45 -17.31 -13.58
N LYS A 413 18.76 -17.11 -13.45
CA LYS A 413 19.36 -15.88 -12.91
C LYS A 413 18.96 -14.64 -13.73
N GLU A 414 19.03 -14.73 -15.06
CA GLU A 414 18.57 -13.66 -15.97
C GLU A 414 17.07 -13.38 -15.80
N LYS A 415 16.24 -14.44 -15.71
CA LYS A 415 14.80 -14.29 -15.47
C LYS A 415 14.51 -13.63 -14.13
N LEU A 416 15.24 -13.97 -13.07
CA LEU A 416 15.09 -13.36 -11.74
C LEU A 416 15.50 -11.87 -11.73
N LYS A 417 16.51 -11.51 -12.54
CA LYS A 417 16.95 -10.11 -12.72
C LYS A 417 16.01 -9.27 -13.60
N SER A 418 15.08 -9.90 -14.31
CA SER A 418 14.11 -9.18 -15.16
C SER A 418 13.22 -8.21 -14.35
N MET A 419 12.83 -7.10 -14.98
CA MET A 419 11.97 -6.07 -14.37
C MET A 419 10.67 -6.62 -13.74
N PRO A 420 9.95 -7.57 -14.36
CA PRO A 420 8.73 -8.12 -13.77
C PRO A 420 9.00 -8.86 -12.45
N CYS A 421 10.07 -9.66 -12.37
CA CYS A 421 10.43 -10.40 -11.16
C CYS A 421 10.98 -9.48 -10.06
N ARG A 422 11.72 -8.43 -10.43
CA ARG A 422 12.26 -7.43 -9.49
C ARG A 422 11.19 -6.51 -8.90
N ASN A 423 10.13 -6.20 -9.65
CA ASN A 423 9.12 -5.24 -9.23
C ASN A 423 7.87 -5.91 -8.64
N GLN A 424 7.43 -7.04 -9.17
CA GLN A 424 6.23 -7.74 -8.69
C GLN A 424 6.57 -8.87 -7.72
N GLY A 425 7.72 -9.51 -7.89
CA GLY A 425 8.11 -10.72 -7.18
C GLY A 425 7.90 -11.98 -8.01
N TYR A 426 8.24 -13.12 -7.44
CA TYR A 426 8.25 -14.40 -8.16
C TYR A 426 7.98 -15.59 -7.25
N ILE A 427 7.50 -16.69 -7.85
CA ILE A 427 7.45 -18.02 -7.23
C ILE A 427 8.30 -18.97 -8.05
N LEU A 428 9.39 -19.46 -7.46
CA LEU A 428 10.28 -20.43 -8.05
C LEU A 428 9.79 -21.86 -7.74
N ASP A 429 9.43 -22.62 -8.78
CA ASP A 429 8.82 -23.95 -8.66
C ASP A 429 9.85 -25.08 -8.82
N GLY A 430 10.23 -25.70 -7.69
CA GLY A 430 11.01 -26.94 -7.68
C GLY A 430 12.48 -26.82 -8.11
N PHE A 431 13.04 -25.62 -8.02
CA PHE A 431 14.45 -25.27 -8.25
C PHE A 431 14.87 -24.23 -7.20
N PRO A 432 16.13 -24.20 -6.73
CA PRO A 432 17.24 -25.15 -6.93
C PRO A 432 17.00 -26.53 -6.27
N LYS A 433 17.75 -27.55 -6.68
CA LYS A 433 17.63 -28.93 -6.15
C LYS A 433 18.83 -29.41 -5.36
N THR A 434 19.99 -28.79 -5.53
CA THR A 434 21.22 -29.08 -4.80
C THR A 434 21.78 -27.82 -4.15
N TYR A 435 22.62 -28.01 -3.13
CA TYR A 435 23.31 -26.91 -2.46
C TYR A 435 24.10 -26.05 -3.45
N ASP A 436 24.88 -26.67 -4.34
CA ASP A 436 25.69 -25.97 -5.34
C ASP A 436 24.84 -25.14 -6.31
N GLN A 437 23.71 -25.69 -6.78
CA GLN A 437 22.78 -24.94 -7.63
C GLN A 437 22.21 -23.70 -6.91
N ALA A 438 21.92 -23.82 -5.61
CA ALA A 438 21.41 -22.69 -4.82
C ALA A 438 22.50 -21.63 -4.64
N LYS A 439 23.72 -22.07 -4.34
CA LYS A 439 24.89 -21.21 -4.22
C LYS A 439 25.14 -20.44 -5.52
N ASP A 440 25.26 -21.13 -6.65
CA ASP A 440 25.58 -20.49 -7.94
C ASP A 440 24.44 -19.57 -8.44
N LEU A 441 23.18 -19.92 -8.14
CA LEU A 441 22.03 -19.10 -8.53
C LEU A 441 21.96 -17.77 -7.77
N PHE A 442 22.25 -17.80 -6.47
CA PHE A 442 22.07 -16.66 -5.56
C PHE A 442 23.38 -15.97 -5.15
N ASN A 443 24.54 -16.43 -5.64
CA ASN A 443 25.80 -15.73 -5.43
C ASN A 443 25.83 -14.38 -6.16
N LYS A 444 26.49 -13.39 -5.56
CA LYS A 444 26.82 -12.13 -6.24
C LYS A 444 27.75 -12.41 -7.43
N ASP A 445 27.58 -11.69 -8.52
CA ASP A 445 28.50 -11.79 -9.65
C ASP A 445 29.87 -11.20 -9.26
N GLU A 446 30.96 -11.86 -9.65
CA GLU A 446 32.34 -11.50 -9.30
C GLU A 446 32.76 -10.10 -9.81
N GLU A 447 31.97 -9.47 -10.68
CA GLU A 447 32.26 -8.15 -11.28
C GLU A 447 32.04 -6.95 -10.33
N GLU A 448 31.41 -7.13 -9.17
CA GLU A 448 31.21 -6.07 -8.15
C GLU A 448 32.26 -6.12 -7.00
N GLU A 449 33.31 -6.94 -7.11
CA GLU A 449 34.24 -7.24 -6.00
C GLU A 449 35.27 -6.14 -5.62
N GLU A 450 35.23 -4.93 -6.19
CA GLU A 450 36.27 -3.94 -5.82
C GLU A 450 36.07 -3.28 -4.45
N GLU A 451 34.90 -3.31 -3.82
CA GLU A 451 34.74 -2.66 -2.51
C GLU A 451 33.91 -3.48 -1.51
N GLU A 452 34.59 -4.31 -0.71
CA GLU A 452 34.56 -4.26 0.77
C GLU A 452 34.93 -5.62 1.39
N ILE A 453 36.21 -5.77 1.75
CA ILE A 453 36.64 -6.75 2.74
C ILE A 453 36.30 -6.17 4.12
N ARG A 454 35.20 -6.62 4.75
CA ARG A 454 35.07 -6.68 6.23
C ARG A 454 33.83 -7.47 6.69
N GLY A 455 34.09 -8.63 7.29
CA GLY A 455 33.23 -9.25 8.30
C GLY A 455 32.22 -10.29 7.81
N LYS A 456 32.58 -11.58 7.93
CA LYS A 456 31.73 -12.79 8.06
C LYS A 456 30.26 -12.71 7.59
N MET A 457 29.98 -12.29 6.37
CA MET A 457 28.67 -12.44 5.75
C MET A 457 28.89 -13.08 4.39
N PHE A 458 28.22 -14.20 4.13
CA PHE A 458 28.33 -14.92 2.86
C PHE A 458 27.91 -13.99 1.70
N PRO A 459 28.61 -14.00 0.55
CA PRO A 459 28.23 -13.16 -0.59
C PRO A 459 26.99 -13.74 -1.27
N PHE A 460 25.83 -13.09 -1.11
CA PHE A 460 24.62 -13.43 -1.84
C PHE A 460 23.91 -12.18 -2.36
N ASP A 461 23.21 -12.32 -3.48
CA ASP A 461 22.51 -11.24 -4.14
C ASP A 461 21.13 -10.98 -3.49
N LYS A 462 21.05 -9.87 -2.75
CA LYS A 462 19.81 -9.39 -2.10
C LYS A 462 18.68 -9.13 -3.10
N VAL A 463 18.99 -8.90 -4.37
CA VAL A 463 18.00 -8.62 -5.42
C VAL A 463 17.31 -9.90 -5.86
N THR A 464 18.03 -11.02 -5.98
CA THR A 464 17.47 -12.28 -6.49
C THR A 464 17.09 -13.27 -5.41
N ILE A 465 17.65 -13.20 -4.19
CA ILE A 465 17.36 -14.17 -3.12
C ILE A 465 15.87 -14.17 -2.68
N PRO A 466 15.26 -15.35 -2.43
CA PRO A 466 13.88 -15.44 -1.96
C PRO A 466 13.73 -14.99 -0.49
N GLU A 467 12.59 -14.39 -0.15
CA GLU A 467 12.23 -14.04 1.24
C GLU A 467 11.65 -15.25 1.98
N PHE A 468 10.91 -16.10 1.26
CA PHE A 468 10.26 -17.29 1.83
C PHE A 468 10.68 -18.56 1.09
N VAL A 469 11.17 -19.56 1.84
CA VAL A 469 11.45 -20.90 1.33
C VAL A 469 10.43 -21.86 1.93
N CYS A 470 9.66 -22.55 1.09
CA CYS A 470 8.58 -23.44 1.50
C CYS A 470 8.92 -24.88 1.14
N ALA A 471 9.04 -25.74 2.15
CA ALA A 471 9.29 -27.16 1.98
C ALA A 471 7.97 -27.94 2.10
N LEU A 472 7.50 -28.51 0.99
CA LEU A 472 6.34 -29.40 0.99
C LEU A 472 6.79 -30.84 1.27
N ASP A 473 6.43 -31.35 2.44
CA ASP A 473 6.80 -32.70 2.87
C ASP A 473 5.66 -33.70 2.60
N GLY A 474 6.03 -34.95 2.29
CA GLY A 474 5.09 -36.04 2.09
C GLY A 474 5.78 -37.39 2.21
N SER A 475 5.08 -38.38 2.78
CA SER A 475 5.59 -39.74 2.88
C SER A 475 5.63 -40.43 1.52
N ASP A 476 6.56 -41.36 1.34
CA ASP A 476 6.69 -42.09 0.08
C ASP A 476 5.42 -42.90 -0.25
N GLU A 477 4.74 -43.43 0.78
CA GLU A 477 3.47 -44.12 0.65
C GLU A 477 2.38 -43.19 0.12
N PHE A 478 2.26 -41.99 0.71
CA PHE A 478 1.31 -40.97 0.30
C PHE A 478 1.54 -40.53 -1.16
N LEU A 479 2.80 -40.28 -1.54
CA LEU A 479 3.15 -39.84 -2.89
C LEU A 479 2.88 -40.94 -3.93
N LYS A 480 3.20 -42.19 -3.61
CA LYS A 480 2.88 -43.35 -4.47
C LYS A 480 1.37 -43.49 -4.66
N LEU A 481 0.58 -43.41 -3.58
CA LEU A 481 -0.88 -43.46 -3.64
C LEU A 481 -1.46 -42.30 -4.46
N ARG A 482 -0.92 -41.10 -4.31
CA ARG A 482 -1.36 -39.92 -5.06
C ARG A 482 -1.12 -40.08 -6.56
N VAL A 483 0.03 -40.61 -6.97
CA VAL A 483 0.33 -40.89 -8.40
C VAL A 483 -0.55 -42.01 -8.94
N MET A 484 -0.82 -43.07 -8.16
CA MET A 484 -1.71 -44.17 -8.56
C MET A 484 -3.15 -43.72 -8.80
N ASN A 485 -3.60 -42.68 -8.11
CA ASN A 485 -4.96 -42.13 -8.24
C ASN A 485 -5.09 -41.05 -9.34
N LEU A 486 -4.03 -40.76 -10.10
CA LEU A 486 -4.10 -39.81 -11.21
C LEU A 486 -4.73 -40.45 -12.46
N PRO A 487 -5.50 -39.70 -13.26
CA PRO A 487 -6.03 -40.19 -14.52
C PRO A 487 -4.92 -40.60 -15.50
N GLU A 488 -5.16 -41.67 -16.26
CA GLU A 488 -4.20 -42.21 -17.24
C GLU A 488 -3.78 -41.17 -18.31
N SER A 489 -4.66 -40.20 -18.61
CA SER A 489 -4.37 -39.07 -19.50
C SER A 489 -3.27 -38.12 -19.01
N VAL A 490 -3.04 -38.04 -17.69
CA VAL A 490 -1.99 -37.21 -17.07
C VAL A 490 -0.70 -38.01 -16.88
N VAL A 491 -0.80 -39.34 -16.83
CA VAL A 491 0.32 -40.26 -16.57
C VAL A 491 0.98 -40.71 -17.88
N ALA A 492 0.21 -40.89 -18.96
CA ALA A 492 0.72 -41.31 -20.26
C ALA A 492 1.64 -40.24 -20.87
N GLY A 493 2.91 -40.60 -21.10
CA GLY A 493 3.92 -39.72 -21.71
C GLY A 493 4.57 -38.72 -20.74
N THR A 494 4.29 -38.78 -19.44
CA THR A 494 4.91 -37.91 -18.42
C THR A 494 5.90 -38.65 -17.51
N HIS A 495 6.65 -37.89 -16.71
CA HIS A 495 7.57 -38.43 -15.70
C HIS A 495 6.87 -39.20 -14.55
N TYR A 496 5.54 -39.31 -14.59
CA TYR A 496 4.73 -40.10 -13.65
C TYR A 496 4.63 -41.59 -14.03
N SER A 497 5.29 -42.03 -15.11
CA SER A 497 5.46 -43.46 -15.38
C SER A 497 6.12 -44.16 -14.18
N GLN A 498 5.63 -45.35 -13.84
CA GLN A 498 5.92 -46.03 -12.57
C GLN A 498 7.44 -46.14 -12.28
N ASP A 499 8.25 -46.46 -13.30
CA ASP A 499 9.70 -46.60 -13.16
C ASP A 499 10.45 -45.26 -13.06
N GLN A 500 10.01 -44.22 -13.79
CA GLN A 500 10.67 -42.91 -13.74
C GLN A 500 10.35 -42.15 -12.45
N PHE A 501 9.11 -42.27 -11.96
CA PHE A 501 8.69 -41.63 -10.71
C PHE A 501 9.44 -42.23 -9.51
N LEU A 502 9.52 -43.56 -9.42
CA LEU A 502 10.23 -44.24 -8.33
C LEU A 502 11.72 -43.90 -8.32
N ARG A 503 12.37 -43.84 -9.50
CA ARG A 503 13.76 -43.38 -9.62
C ARG A 503 13.93 -41.93 -9.19
N SER A 504 13.05 -41.04 -9.61
CA SER A 504 13.11 -39.62 -9.25
C SER A 504 12.88 -39.38 -7.75
N LEU A 505 12.01 -40.19 -7.13
CA LEU A 505 11.77 -40.16 -5.70
C LEU A 505 12.98 -40.68 -4.91
N SER A 506 13.59 -41.80 -5.35
CA SER A 506 14.83 -42.31 -4.75
C SER A 506 15.94 -41.27 -4.81
N ASN A 507 16.22 -40.75 -6.01
CA ASN A 507 17.26 -39.73 -6.20
C ASN A 507 17.03 -38.50 -5.32
N PHE A 508 15.77 -38.06 -5.15
CA PHE A 508 15.46 -36.94 -4.26
C PHE A 508 15.76 -37.28 -2.80
N ARG A 509 15.47 -38.49 -2.33
CA ARG A 509 15.78 -38.91 -0.95
C ARG A 509 17.29 -39.04 -0.75
N ASP A 510 17.99 -39.66 -1.70
CA ASP A 510 19.44 -39.88 -1.64
C ASP A 510 20.23 -38.55 -1.68
N LEU A 511 19.74 -37.54 -2.41
CA LEU A 511 20.34 -36.20 -2.44
C LEU A 511 20.02 -35.35 -1.19
N ASN A 512 19.06 -35.76 -0.36
CA ASN A 512 18.60 -34.99 0.80
C ASN A 512 18.90 -35.70 2.14
N THR A 513 20.00 -36.45 2.25
CA THR A 513 20.43 -37.07 3.51
C THR A 513 21.47 -36.23 4.27
N GLU A 514 21.02 -35.73 5.42
CA GLU A 514 21.68 -35.27 6.65
C GLU A 514 22.72 -34.12 6.62
N ASP A 515 23.56 -33.88 5.61
CA ASP A 515 24.63 -32.84 5.75
C ASP A 515 24.71 -31.74 4.65
N GLU A 516 24.23 -31.94 3.42
CA GLU A 516 24.34 -30.95 2.32
C GLU A 516 23.00 -30.70 1.58
N THR A 517 21.94 -30.40 2.32
CA THR A 517 20.64 -30.13 1.69
C THR A 517 20.56 -28.69 1.15
N VAL A 518 19.71 -28.46 0.15
CA VAL A 518 19.34 -27.10 -0.31
C VAL A 518 18.82 -26.25 0.85
N PHE A 519 18.18 -26.88 1.83
CA PHE A 519 17.64 -26.20 3.01
C PHE A 519 18.76 -25.69 3.92
N ASN A 520 19.88 -26.42 4.04
CA ASN A 520 21.04 -25.98 4.82
C ASN A 520 21.61 -24.67 4.26
N TYR A 521 21.66 -24.51 2.93
CA TYR A 521 22.08 -23.25 2.30
C TYR A 521 21.21 -22.07 2.76
N PHE A 522 19.88 -22.23 2.79
CA PHE A 522 18.99 -21.16 3.22
C PHE A 522 19.04 -20.92 4.73
N ASP A 523 19.24 -21.95 5.54
CA ASP A 523 19.45 -21.81 6.99
C ASP A 523 20.75 -21.06 7.31
N GLU A 524 21.84 -21.27 6.55
CA GLU A 524 23.09 -20.51 6.67
C GLU A 524 22.90 -19.01 6.35
N LEU A 525 21.88 -18.68 5.56
CA LEU A 525 21.49 -17.32 5.19
C LEU A 525 20.43 -16.73 6.13
N GLU A 526 20.13 -17.38 7.25
CA GLU A 526 19.09 -17.01 8.22
C GLU A 526 17.66 -17.03 7.64
N ILE A 527 17.45 -17.74 6.53
CA ILE A 527 16.14 -17.94 5.89
C ILE A 527 15.63 -19.33 6.24
N HIS A 528 14.85 -19.43 7.32
CA HIS A 528 14.34 -20.71 7.80
C HIS A 528 13.24 -21.29 6.90
N PRO A 529 13.42 -22.51 6.34
CA PRO A 529 12.41 -23.14 5.50
C PRO A 529 11.10 -23.46 6.25
N ILE A 530 9.97 -23.12 5.65
CA ILE A 530 8.63 -23.40 6.16
C ILE A 530 8.24 -24.82 5.75
N HIS A 531 8.35 -25.76 6.69
CA HIS A 531 7.97 -27.16 6.48
C HIS A 531 6.47 -27.39 6.60
N ILE A 532 5.85 -27.92 5.55
CA ILE A 532 4.43 -28.29 5.53
C ILE A 532 4.26 -29.73 5.05
N ASP A 533 3.85 -30.58 5.98
CA ASP A 533 3.49 -31.97 5.73
C ASP A 533 2.10 -32.04 5.08
N VAL A 534 2.07 -32.31 3.77
CA VAL A 534 0.84 -32.43 2.97
C VAL A 534 0.09 -33.73 3.30
N GLY A 535 0.80 -34.77 3.75
CA GLY A 535 0.20 -36.06 4.11
C GLY A 535 -0.71 -35.97 5.33
N LYS A 536 -0.38 -35.11 6.30
CA LYS A 536 -1.18 -34.89 7.52
C LYS A 536 -2.43 -34.04 7.30
N LEU A 537 -2.51 -33.28 6.21
CA LEU A 537 -3.59 -32.34 5.95
C LEU A 537 -4.73 -32.93 5.13
N GLU A 538 -4.64 -34.21 4.70
CA GLU A 538 -5.67 -35.04 4.03
C GLU A 538 -6.54 -34.33 2.96
N ASP A 539 -5.98 -33.35 2.26
CA ASP A 539 -6.71 -32.52 1.30
C ASP A 539 -6.36 -32.90 -0.15
N SER A 540 -7.33 -33.44 -0.89
CA SER A 540 -7.15 -33.81 -2.31
C SER A 540 -6.73 -32.63 -3.21
N HIS A 541 -7.04 -31.39 -2.82
CA HIS A 541 -6.76 -30.17 -3.57
C HIS A 541 -5.73 -29.24 -2.90
N ASN A 542 -5.00 -29.70 -1.88
CA ASN A 542 -3.97 -28.91 -1.16
C ASN A 542 -4.49 -27.54 -0.60
N ARG A 543 -5.79 -27.40 -0.34
CA ARG A 543 -6.40 -26.12 0.09
C ARG A 543 -5.91 -25.68 1.47
N LEU A 544 -5.82 -26.61 2.42
CA LEU A 544 -5.31 -26.34 3.76
C LEU A 544 -3.81 -25.98 3.75
N THR A 545 -3.02 -26.62 2.89
CA THR A 545 -1.60 -26.27 2.65
C THR A 545 -1.48 -24.81 2.20
N ILE A 546 -2.29 -24.39 1.22
CA ILE A 546 -2.29 -23.01 0.70
C ILE A 546 -2.70 -22.02 1.78
N LYS A 547 -3.75 -22.31 2.56
CA LYS A 547 -4.17 -21.43 3.67
C LYS A 547 -3.07 -21.24 4.72
N ARG A 548 -2.33 -22.30 5.02
CA ARG A 548 -1.19 -22.22 5.95
C ARG A 548 -0.06 -21.39 5.38
N LEU A 549 0.29 -21.59 4.09
CA LEU A 549 1.29 -20.77 3.40
C LEU A 549 0.91 -19.29 3.39
N ILE A 550 -0.34 -18.96 3.07
CA ILE A 550 -0.82 -17.57 3.08
C ILE A 550 -0.72 -16.96 4.48
N LYS A 551 -0.96 -17.75 5.54
CA LYS A 551 -0.83 -17.28 6.92
C LYS A 551 0.63 -16.97 7.29
N GLU A 552 1.59 -17.77 6.85
CA GLU A 552 3.01 -17.57 7.16
C GLU A 552 3.64 -16.45 6.30
N ILE A 553 3.28 -16.37 5.01
CA ILE A 553 3.80 -15.34 4.08
C ILE A 553 3.15 -13.97 4.37
N GLY A 554 1.85 -13.97 4.72
CA GLY A 554 1.08 -12.76 5.00
C GLY A 554 0.27 -12.24 3.81
N ALA A 555 -0.26 -11.03 3.96
CA ALA A 555 -1.07 -10.37 2.94
C ALA A 555 -0.23 -9.93 1.73
N PRO A 556 -0.83 -9.85 0.52
CA PRO A 556 -0.14 -9.33 -0.66
C PRO A 556 0.43 -7.92 -0.43
N ARG A 557 1.71 -7.72 -0.77
CA ARG A 557 2.46 -6.46 -0.64
C ARG A 557 2.78 -5.83 -2.02
N ASN A 558 2.00 -6.16 -3.02
CA ASN A 558 2.19 -5.71 -4.40
C ASN A 558 1.18 -4.62 -4.78
N TYR A 559 1.15 -4.24 -6.05
CA TYR A 559 0.15 -3.35 -6.60
C TYR A 559 -1.25 -3.85 -6.20
N GLY A 560 -1.95 -3.06 -5.39
CA GLY A 560 -3.27 -3.41 -4.88
C GLY A 560 -4.28 -3.66 -6.00
N LEU A 561 -5.48 -4.11 -5.62
CA LEU A 561 -6.60 -4.24 -6.55
C LEU A 561 -6.84 -2.90 -7.26
N THR A 562 -7.07 -2.94 -8.57
CA THR A 562 -7.47 -1.72 -9.29
C THR A 562 -8.80 -1.22 -8.71
N ASP A 563 -9.11 0.07 -8.89
CA ASP A 563 -10.37 0.65 -8.38
C ASP A 563 -11.60 -0.12 -8.90
N GLU A 564 -11.51 -0.68 -10.11
CA GLU A 564 -12.53 -1.55 -10.69
C GLU A 564 -12.65 -2.89 -9.95
N GLU A 565 -11.54 -3.56 -9.68
CA GLU A 565 -11.51 -4.84 -8.95
C GLU A 565 -11.98 -4.67 -7.51
N LYS A 566 -11.60 -3.55 -6.85
CA LYS A 566 -12.04 -3.22 -5.50
C LYS A 566 -13.55 -3.00 -5.44
N ALA A 567 -14.11 -2.26 -6.39
CA ALA A 567 -15.55 -2.07 -6.49
C ALA A 567 -16.30 -3.38 -6.76
N GLU A 568 -15.71 -4.32 -7.51
CA GLU A 568 -16.32 -5.64 -7.74
C GLU A 568 -16.29 -6.51 -6.47
N GLU A 569 -15.19 -6.49 -5.72
CA GLU A 569 -15.09 -7.23 -4.46
C GLU A 569 -16.04 -6.66 -3.39
N GLU A 570 -16.16 -5.35 -3.29
CA GLU A 570 -17.16 -4.69 -2.44
C GLU A 570 -18.60 -5.09 -2.81
N ARG A 571 -18.91 -5.22 -4.11
CA ARG A 571 -20.20 -5.72 -4.57
C ARG A 571 -20.44 -7.17 -4.16
N LYS A 572 -19.44 -8.05 -4.32
CA LYS A 572 -19.55 -9.46 -3.92
C LYS A 572 -19.75 -9.62 -2.42
N VAL A 573 -18.99 -8.88 -1.61
CA VAL A 573 -19.13 -8.91 -0.15
C VAL A 573 -20.50 -8.37 0.28
N ALA A 574 -21.00 -7.31 -0.37
CA ALA A 574 -22.35 -6.80 -0.12
C ALA A 574 -23.43 -7.82 -0.48
N GLU A 575 -23.29 -8.52 -1.62
CA GLU A 575 -24.20 -9.57 -2.05
C GLU A 575 -24.19 -10.78 -1.08
N GLU A 576 -23.01 -11.25 -0.65
CA GLU A 576 -22.90 -12.32 0.34
C GLU A 576 -23.51 -11.94 1.70
N ARG A 577 -23.32 -10.69 2.12
CA ARG A 577 -23.92 -10.16 3.36
C ARG A 577 -25.44 -10.14 3.25
N LEU A 578 -25.98 -9.62 2.15
CA LEU A 578 -27.42 -9.60 1.89
C LEU A 578 -28.00 -11.02 1.84
N ALA A 579 -27.29 -11.97 1.20
CA ALA A 579 -27.71 -13.37 1.14
C ALA A 579 -27.74 -14.02 2.54
N ARG A 580 -26.76 -13.72 3.39
CA ARG A 580 -26.70 -14.22 4.76
C ARG A 580 -27.82 -13.65 5.63
N GLU A 581 -28.08 -12.34 5.53
CA GLU A 581 -29.17 -11.67 6.23
C GLU A 581 -30.53 -12.22 5.79
N ALA A 582 -30.74 -12.43 4.48
CA ALA A 582 -31.96 -13.03 3.94
C ALA A 582 -32.16 -14.49 4.41
N MET A 583 -31.09 -15.28 4.50
CA MET A 583 -31.17 -16.65 5.01
C MET A 583 -31.55 -16.70 6.49
N MET A 584 -30.99 -15.79 7.30
CA MET A 584 -31.34 -15.67 8.72
C MET A 584 -32.79 -15.23 8.91
N GLU A 585 -33.25 -14.28 8.10
CA GLU A 585 -34.64 -13.80 8.14
C GLU A 585 -35.63 -14.89 7.73
N ALA A 586 -35.32 -15.65 6.69
CA ALA A 586 -36.15 -16.80 6.27
C ALA A 586 -36.21 -17.90 7.34
N ASP A 587 -35.11 -18.19 8.04
CA ASP A 587 -35.10 -19.15 9.15
C ASP A 587 -35.91 -18.65 10.36
N ARG A 588 -35.87 -17.33 10.63
CA ARG A 588 -36.70 -16.69 11.66
C ARG A 588 -38.18 -16.78 11.32
N GLU A 589 -38.56 -16.40 10.10
CA GLU A 589 -39.94 -16.50 9.61
C GLU A 589 -40.44 -17.94 9.63
N HIS A 590 -39.59 -18.91 9.27
CA HIS A 590 -39.95 -20.32 9.32
C HIS A 590 -40.23 -20.78 10.76
N LYS A 591 -39.39 -20.40 11.73
CA LYS A 591 -39.61 -20.73 13.15
C LYS A 591 -40.89 -20.08 13.69
N GLU A 592 -41.13 -18.81 13.37
CA GLU A 592 -42.36 -18.10 13.77
C GLU A 592 -43.62 -18.74 13.16
N ALA A 593 -43.56 -19.16 11.88
CA ALA A 593 -44.64 -19.88 11.22
C ALA A 593 -44.92 -21.25 11.88
N VAL A 594 -43.87 -21.99 12.25
CA VAL A 594 -44.01 -23.26 12.98
C VAL A 594 -44.63 -23.04 14.36
N GLU A 595 -44.15 -22.06 15.13
CA GLU A 595 -44.69 -21.76 16.46
C GLU A 595 -46.16 -21.29 16.42
N THR A 596 -46.51 -20.45 15.44
CA THR A 596 -47.88 -19.98 15.25
C THR A 596 -48.80 -21.12 14.84
N ALA A 597 -48.38 -22.01 13.93
CA ALA A 597 -49.12 -23.21 13.57
C ALA A 597 -49.35 -24.14 14.78
N GLU A 598 -48.35 -24.34 15.64
CA GLU A 598 -48.50 -25.12 16.88
C GLU A 598 -49.47 -24.47 17.88
N LYS A 599 -49.45 -23.15 18.01
CA LYS A 599 -50.39 -22.40 18.88
C LYS A 599 -51.82 -22.54 18.38
N ILE A 600 -52.03 -22.43 17.06
CA ILE A 600 -53.35 -22.60 16.43
C ILE A 600 -53.85 -24.04 16.64
N ALA A 601 -53.02 -25.05 16.39
CA ALA A 601 -53.40 -26.45 16.58
C ALA A 601 -53.77 -26.76 18.05
N ARG A 602 -52.98 -26.24 19.01
CA ARG A 602 -53.30 -26.36 20.45
C ARG A 602 -54.62 -25.67 20.82
N TRP A 603 -54.88 -24.49 20.27
CA TRP A 603 -56.10 -23.74 20.53
C TRP A 603 -57.34 -24.45 19.94
N GLU A 604 -57.23 -24.99 18.73
CA GLU A 604 -58.28 -25.79 18.09
C GLU A 604 -58.60 -27.05 18.91
N GLU A 605 -57.57 -27.75 19.40
CA GLU A 605 -57.76 -28.92 20.26
C GLU A 605 -58.43 -28.56 21.59
N TRP A 606 -58.00 -27.45 22.21
CA TRP A 606 -58.61 -26.96 23.44
C TRP A 606 -60.08 -26.55 23.24
N ASN A 607 -60.41 -25.85 22.16
CA ASN A 607 -61.79 -25.48 21.82
C ASN A 607 -62.66 -26.72 21.62
N ARG A 608 -62.16 -27.74 20.92
CA ARG A 608 -62.91 -29.00 20.73
C ARG A 608 -63.23 -29.67 22.06
N ARG A 609 -62.26 -29.73 22.98
CA ARG A 609 -62.48 -30.26 24.34
C ARG A 609 -63.45 -29.39 25.14
N LEU A 610 -63.39 -28.06 25.00
CA LEU A 610 -64.31 -27.15 25.67
C LEU A 610 -65.75 -27.35 25.19
N GLU A 611 -65.96 -27.55 23.88
CA GLU A 611 -67.27 -27.86 23.30
C GLU A 611 -67.80 -29.22 23.75
N GLU A 612 -66.93 -30.23 23.88
CA GLU A 612 -67.26 -31.52 24.50
C GLU A 612 -67.73 -31.36 25.94
N VAL A 613 -66.97 -30.65 26.78
CA VAL A 613 -67.32 -30.39 28.19
C VAL A 613 -68.64 -29.62 28.30
N LYS A 614 -68.84 -28.57 27.49
CA LYS A 614 -70.11 -27.83 27.47
C LYS A 614 -71.29 -28.72 27.12
N ARG A 615 -71.11 -29.62 26.14
CA ARG A 615 -72.15 -30.58 25.75
C ARG A 615 -72.46 -31.54 26.89
N GLU A 616 -71.45 -32.10 27.54
CA GLU A 616 -71.64 -32.95 28.73
C GLU A 616 -72.34 -32.21 29.88
N GLU A 617 -71.96 -30.95 30.13
CA GLU A 617 -72.60 -30.10 31.14
C GLU A 617 -74.07 -29.84 30.80
N THR A 618 -74.40 -29.56 29.53
CA THR A 618 -75.79 -29.40 29.09
C THR A 618 -76.60 -30.69 29.23
N GLU A 619 -76.03 -31.84 28.86
CA GLU A 619 -76.69 -33.14 29.02
C GLU A 619 -76.94 -33.47 30.51
N LEU A 620 -75.98 -33.14 31.38
CA LEU A 620 -76.08 -33.34 32.82
C LEU A 620 -77.11 -32.40 33.46
N LEU A 621 -77.13 -31.13 33.09
CA LEU A 621 -78.16 -30.17 33.51
C LEU A 621 -79.55 -30.57 33.00
N GLU A 622 -79.64 -31.11 31.78
CA GLU A 622 -80.87 -31.64 31.25
C GLU A 622 -81.35 -32.88 32.02
N ALA A 623 -80.44 -33.79 32.38
CA ALA A 623 -80.75 -34.96 33.20
C ALA A 623 -81.18 -34.56 34.62
N GLN A 624 -80.49 -33.60 35.26
CA GLN A 624 -80.86 -33.10 36.58
C GLN A 624 -82.21 -32.37 36.59
N SER A 625 -82.53 -31.64 35.51
CA SER A 625 -83.82 -30.98 35.37
C SER A 625 -84.93 -31.92 34.87
N ALA A 626 -84.63 -33.15 34.45
CA ALA A 626 -85.63 -34.10 33.96
C ALA A 626 -86.70 -34.50 35.00
N PRO A 627 -86.38 -34.81 36.28
CA PRO A 627 -87.40 -35.07 37.29
C PRO A 627 -88.32 -33.88 37.53
N LEU A 628 -87.75 -32.67 37.59
CA LEU A 628 -88.52 -31.43 37.78
C LEU A 628 -89.41 -31.12 36.57
N ARG A 629 -88.90 -31.31 35.35
CA ARG A 629 -89.67 -31.17 34.10
C ARG A 629 -90.80 -32.21 34.02
N ASN A 630 -90.54 -33.46 34.41
CA ASN A 630 -91.58 -34.50 34.47
C ASN A 630 -92.63 -34.21 35.55
N TYR A 631 -92.22 -33.68 36.70
CA TYR A 631 -93.13 -33.26 37.77
C TYR A 631 -94.02 -32.09 37.33
N LEU A 632 -93.45 -31.06 36.69
CA LEU A 632 -94.20 -29.94 36.16
C LEU A 632 -95.15 -30.37 35.02
N MET A 633 -94.73 -31.31 34.16
CA MET A 633 -95.60 -31.90 33.15
C MET A 633 -96.77 -32.66 33.78
N THR A 634 -96.53 -33.51 34.78
CA THR A 634 -97.61 -34.27 35.46
C THR A 634 -98.59 -33.38 36.21
N LEU A 635 -98.13 -32.31 36.88
CA LEU A 635 -99.03 -31.32 37.47
C LEU A 635 -99.89 -30.63 36.43
N ARG A 636 -99.32 -30.27 35.28
CA ARG A 636 -100.08 -29.65 34.18
C ARG A 636 -101.13 -30.60 33.59
N TYR A 637 -100.85 -31.90 33.53
CA TYR A 637 -101.84 -32.93 33.15
C TYR A 637 -102.90 -33.14 34.25
N ALA A 638 -102.53 -33.10 35.54
CA ALA A 638 -103.46 -33.19 36.66
C ALA A 638 -104.40 -31.97 36.73
N ASP A 639 -103.88 -30.76 36.52
CA ASP A 639 -104.67 -29.52 36.47
C ASP A 639 -105.58 -29.46 35.23
N ALA A 640 -105.15 -30.02 34.09
CA ALA A 640 -106.02 -30.17 32.92
C ALA A 640 -107.22 -31.10 33.20
N HIS A 641 -107.04 -32.11 34.06
CA HIS A 641 -108.15 -32.98 34.49
C HIS A 641 -109.01 -32.35 35.60
N ALA A 642 -108.43 -31.59 36.52
CA ALA A 642 -109.18 -30.89 37.57
C ALA A 642 -109.97 -29.67 37.03
N GLY A 643 -109.50 -29.04 35.95
CA GLY A 643 -110.16 -27.90 35.30
C GLY A 643 -111.40 -28.25 34.47
N SER A 644 -111.63 -29.52 34.12
CA SER A 644 -112.84 -29.92 33.38
C SER A 644 -114.09 -30.06 34.27
N GLU A 645 -113.95 -30.09 35.60
CA GLU A 645 -115.08 -30.27 36.53
C GLU A 645 -115.68 -28.95 37.07
N ARG A 646 -115.17 -27.78 36.66
CA ARG A 646 -115.69 -26.48 37.13
C ARG A 646 -115.93 -25.46 36.03
N VAL A 647 -116.61 -25.87 34.95
CA VAL A 647 -117.46 -24.95 34.15
C VAL A 647 -118.65 -25.74 33.57
N LEU A 648 -119.77 -25.76 34.30
CA LEU A 648 -121.13 -25.79 33.75
C LEU A 648 -121.84 -24.55 34.27
#